data_AF-A0A3E1EQL0-F1
#
_entry.id   AF-A0A3E1EQL0-F1
#
_cell.length_a   1.000
_cell.length_b   1.000
_cell.length_c   1.000
_cell.angle_alpha   90.00
_cell.angle_beta   90.00
_cell.angle_gamma   90.00
#
_symmetry.space_group_name_H-M   'P 1'
#
loop_
_entity.id
_entity.type
_entity.pdbx_description
1 polymer ?
#
loop_
_entity_poly.entity_id
_entity_poly.type
_entity_poly.pdbx_seq_one_letter_code
_entity_poly.pdbx_strand_id
1 'polypeptide(L)'
;MKRRLLSPTRLSFPFAAAVAAILAGLSVPKVTAATLYWDANDGEAGFGDATGTWAAPTPGSTVGGWTTDRTGVTVVDGNSVTTTTADVLNFGHAALGLGAGFIAVNTVDAGDLNFASSSGAIELAGGAINLAAVSTITANNPGNIAHTISCVLGGAGTSLTKNGTGTIILNTANLYTGPTNINGGTNSANFNVITTSGGFNLTGSGTLASTGFTLANGGTLTLSNNTGEGAVDRLANTAGITSRGGTIAFNNIPGPDFFGETVGSVALASGQLNVVEPSDQFGGGSQTLILGGLTRPGASNTAAVTFSAAGGLNAGTNIIGILGSTATPAGQIVGPWATTGTAAAVQTDYAVFNDEGQVVPAAMEPSGEATWLVPTAAYTRNSGTTATRLTATRNITALRSLNTPFGVTINPADDVITATHTLQAGDPVAFSANNLGGIPGGLALFTSYFVVNPTESTFQVSATPGGAPINITSAGSAPTITPGILVPAGMNLGTLGILSGTGGAGQQVIAGPGAVTLPTATSGNLHVTVGSNTFGGATPNSPVVISAPITDNGAGVLTLVKNGSGVLALRGTNTFSGGIVVNGGNLIWVTDANLGAANVPVTINASTGLAGNTNIGAVTSNRPFILNEGVIATFASGGSGSNTMSGPVQGSGGIALFHGNAGSATANLNSTANTFTGPIRYQGTNVGLTLNMNSVADAPGAGNITFGHLFGGAQTMTFNIGAGATAPVTLNHRRIELGVGPQVLQTISNASTQLLTINTDLLDNSPALAANGSPLVKTLTLGGVGNGVFAGNIRQGADTIRITKAGTGTWTLSGNNTYTGQTVVSAGVLALTGGSTASPVSISAGAALQFTIGSPVTSSSSFDLNVGSIRISGTPTAASHTLITASSEIIGTPVLAAPIPGYELRVEGTSLKLVNPSINTYASWIAGFPSVGALTGFSDDPDNDGLKNGVENFFGTAPDRSNPGIVPGAATGNTFTFTHPQNAAPGSDVAAAYRWSKDLTTFNDSGVTDAAGTTVTLTAQPNTPVAGTTTVTATVTGTATPRLFLDLKVTLSGM
;
A
#
# COMPACT_ATOMS: atom_id res chain seq x y z
N MET A 1 3.77 -33.73 -41.08
CA MET A 1 3.28 -33.56 -42.47
C MET A 1 1.82 -33.13 -42.42
N LYS A 2 1.52 -31.94 -42.97
CA LYS A 2 0.23 -31.38 -43.48
C LYS A 2 -1.10 -31.50 -42.69
N ARG A 3 -1.61 -30.30 -42.35
CA ARG A 3 -3.00 -29.89 -42.02
C ARG A 3 -4.08 -30.47 -42.96
N ARG A 4 -5.31 -30.67 -42.43
CA ARG A 4 -6.54 -30.07 -43.00
C ARG A 4 -7.72 -30.06 -42.00
N LEU A 5 -8.41 -28.91 -42.00
CA LEU A 5 -9.59 -28.51 -41.22
C LEU A 5 -10.89 -29.26 -41.62
N LEU A 6 -11.88 -29.28 -40.72
CA LEU A 6 -13.35 -29.04 -40.90
C LEU A 6 -14.04 -29.23 -39.52
N SER A 7 -14.28 -28.18 -38.73
CA SER A 7 -15.48 -27.30 -38.61
C SER A 7 -16.56 -27.79 -37.62
N PRO A 8 -17.08 -26.94 -36.71
CA PRO A 8 -17.92 -27.32 -35.57
C PRO A 8 -19.42 -27.10 -35.84
N THR A 9 -20.28 -28.06 -35.54
CA THR A 9 -21.73 -27.79 -35.38
C THR A 9 -22.45 -28.83 -34.52
N ARG A 10 -23.19 -28.30 -33.52
CA ARG A 10 -24.40 -28.83 -32.86
C ARG A 10 -24.25 -29.88 -31.75
N LEU A 11 -24.16 -29.40 -30.51
CA LEU A 11 -25.06 -29.86 -29.44
C LEU A 11 -25.71 -28.63 -28.79
N SER A 12 -27.02 -28.61 -28.76
CA SER A 12 -27.92 -27.51 -28.42
C SER A 12 -28.41 -27.58 -26.98
N PHE A 13 -28.35 -26.48 -26.23
CA PHE A 13 -29.21 -26.26 -25.05
C PHE A 13 -29.58 -24.77 -24.91
N PRO A 14 -30.87 -24.39 -24.98
CA PRO A 14 -31.34 -23.02 -24.94
C PRO A 14 -31.63 -22.59 -23.50
N PHE A 15 -30.66 -22.01 -22.80
CA PHE A 15 -30.91 -21.25 -21.57
C PHE A 15 -30.07 -19.96 -21.48
N ALA A 16 -29.07 -19.79 -22.35
CA ALA A 16 -28.23 -18.59 -22.43
C ALA A 16 -28.92 -17.39 -23.10
N ALA A 17 -29.92 -17.62 -23.97
CA ALA A 17 -30.56 -16.54 -24.71
C ALA A 17 -31.53 -15.69 -23.84
N ALA A 18 -32.17 -16.28 -22.83
CA ALA A 18 -33.09 -15.56 -21.95
C ALA A 18 -32.34 -14.69 -20.92
N VAL A 19 -31.18 -15.15 -20.44
CA VAL A 19 -30.31 -14.37 -19.53
C VAL A 19 -29.56 -13.27 -20.29
N ALA A 20 -29.15 -13.52 -21.54
CA ALA A 20 -28.54 -12.49 -22.40
C ALA A 20 -29.51 -11.38 -22.80
N ALA A 21 -30.80 -11.67 -22.98
CA ALA A 21 -31.81 -10.65 -23.30
C ALA A 21 -32.17 -9.77 -22.07
N ILE A 22 -32.14 -10.33 -20.85
CA ILE A 22 -32.36 -9.55 -19.62
C ILE A 22 -31.12 -8.73 -19.23
N LEU A 23 -29.90 -9.23 -19.51
CA LEU A 23 -28.67 -8.43 -19.36
C LEU A 23 -28.48 -7.38 -20.47
N ALA A 24 -29.06 -7.55 -21.66
CA ALA A 24 -29.04 -6.55 -22.72
C ALA A 24 -30.01 -5.37 -22.47
N GLY A 25 -30.98 -5.52 -21.55
CA GLY A 25 -31.93 -4.48 -21.16
C GLY A 25 -31.47 -3.54 -20.06
N LEU A 26 -30.32 -3.84 -19.41
CA LEU A 26 -29.66 -2.95 -18.46
C LEU A 26 -28.34 -2.49 -19.09
N SER A 27 -28.44 -1.48 -19.97
CA SER A 27 -27.28 -0.76 -20.47
C SER A 27 -26.64 0.01 -19.31
N VAL A 28 -25.72 -0.62 -18.58
CA VAL A 28 -24.61 0.13 -18.01
C VAL A 28 -23.84 0.68 -19.21
N PRO A 29 -23.71 2.01 -19.39
CA PRO A 29 -23.02 2.55 -20.55
C PRO A 29 -21.61 1.99 -20.57
N LYS A 30 -21.34 1.19 -21.61
CA LYS A 30 -19.98 0.80 -21.99
C LYS A 30 -19.25 2.11 -22.31
N VAL A 31 -18.36 2.56 -21.42
CA VAL A 31 -17.51 3.73 -21.64
C VAL A 31 -16.70 3.45 -22.91
N THR A 32 -17.13 4.03 -24.02
CA THR A 32 -16.48 3.92 -25.31
C THR A 32 -15.81 5.26 -25.53
N ALA A 33 -14.49 5.27 -25.72
CA ALA A 33 -13.73 6.50 -25.96
C ALA A 33 -14.34 7.29 -27.11
N ALA A 34 -14.72 8.54 -26.85
CA ALA A 34 -15.18 9.49 -27.85
C ALA A 34 -14.04 10.40 -28.29
N THR A 35 -14.09 10.86 -29.54
CA THR A 35 -13.25 11.97 -30.02
C THR A 35 -14.12 13.19 -30.17
N LEU A 36 -13.85 14.21 -29.36
CA LEU A 36 -14.65 15.42 -29.26
C LEU A 36 -13.83 16.64 -29.68
N TYR A 37 -14.49 17.62 -30.29
CA TYR A 37 -13.93 18.90 -30.72
C TYR A 37 -14.66 20.02 -30.00
N TRP A 38 -13.92 20.96 -29.41
CA TRP A 38 -14.52 22.15 -28.83
C TRP A 38 -14.97 23.09 -29.95
N ASP A 39 -16.25 23.43 -29.96
CA ASP A 39 -16.88 24.29 -30.96
C ASP A 39 -17.66 25.39 -30.24
N ALA A 40 -17.32 26.64 -30.55
CA ALA A 40 -17.87 27.84 -29.94
C ALA A 40 -18.72 28.71 -30.89
N ASN A 41 -18.88 28.32 -32.16
CA ASN A 41 -19.63 29.08 -33.16
C ASN A 41 -20.78 28.29 -33.83
N ASP A 42 -21.03 27.05 -33.38
CA ASP A 42 -22.24 26.26 -33.59
C ASP A 42 -22.78 26.21 -35.04
N GLY A 43 -22.28 25.24 -35.80
CA GLY A 43 -22.79 24.95 -37.15
C GLY A 43 -22.25 25.86 -38.25
N GLU A 44 -21.43 26.86 -37.90
CA GLU A 44 -20.62 27.63 -38.84
C GLU A 44 -19.29 26.91 -39.11
N ALA A 45 -18.82 26.90 -40.36
CA ALA A 45 -17.56 26.23 -40.71
C ALA A 45 -16.36 26.77 -39.91
N GLY A 46 -15.62 25.88 -39.25
CA GLY A 46 -14.60 26.23 -38.26
C GLY A 46 -15.10 25.98 -36.83
N PHE A 47 -14.32 26.37 -35.81
CA PHE A 47 -14.66 26.10 -34.40
C PHE A 47 -14.90 27.38 -33.57
N GLY A 48 -14.86 28.56 -34.20
CA GLY A 48 -15.00 29.84 -33.52
C GLY A 48 -13.77 30.23 -32.69
N ASP A 49 -13.94 31.22 -31.80
CA ASP A 49 -12.94 31.61 -30.81
C ASP A 49 -13.09 30.80 -29.52
N ALA A 50 -11.98 30.48 -28.86
CA ALA A 50 -12.00 29.75 -27.60
C ALA A 50 -12.79 30.50 -26.52
N THR A 51 -14.05 30.11 -26.31
CA THR A 51 -14.98 30.69 -25.33
C THR A 51 -15.87 29.57 -24.75
N GLY A 52 -16.61 29.87 -23.67
CA GLY A 52 -17.56 28.94 -23.05
C GLY A 52 -17.07 28.27 -21.77
N THR A 53 -17.81 27.24 -21.31
CA THR A 53 -17.53 26.52 -20.05
C THR A 53 -17.55 25.00 -20.24
N TRP A 54 -16.43 24.34 -19.96
CA TRP A 54 -16.32 22.89 -19.89
C TRP A 54 -16.69 22.40 -18.49
N ALA A 55 -17.84 21.72 -18.39
CA ALA A 55 -18.38 21.17 -17.14
C ALA A 55 -18.66 19.67 -17.25
N ALA A 56 -19.02 19.02 -16.15
CA ALA A 56 -19.44 17.62 -16.12
C ALA A 56 -20.86 17.53 -15.53
N PRO A 57 -21.92 17.42 -16.36
CA PRO A 57 -21.90 17.47 -17.83
C PRO A 57 -21.76 18.91 -18.39
N THR A 58 -21.15 19.05 -19.57
CA THR A 58 -21.13 20.31 -20.34
C THR A 58 -22.53 20.52 -20.92
N PRO A 59 -23.24 21.63 -20.60
CA PRO A 59 -24.56 21.90 -21.16
C PRO A 59 -24.47 22.04 -22.69
N GLY A 60 -25.33 21.33 -23.43
CA GLY A 60 -25.49 21.56 -24.87
C GLY A 60 -26.10 22.94 -25.09
N SER A 61 -25.43 23.80 -25.84
CA SER A 61 -25.91 25.14 -26.19
C SER A 61 -25.62 25.44 -27.66
N THR A 62 -26.41 26.34 -28.28
CA THR A 62 -26.22 26.77 -29.67
C THR A 62 -25.07 27.76 -29.87
N VAL A 63 -24.18 27.93 -28.87
CA VAL A 63 -23.07 28.89 -28.90
C VAL A 63 -21.84 28.33 -28.18
N GLY A 64 -21.77 27.01 -27.97
CA GLY A 64 -20.63 26.42 -27.25
C GLY A 64 -20.87 25.01 -26.70
N GLY A 65 -19.95 24.09 -27.00
CA GLY A 65 -19.84 22.79 -26.36
C GLY A 65 -18.98 21.79 -27.16
N TRP A 66 -19.18 20.50 -26.89
CA TRP A 66 -18.45 19.42 -27.57
C TRP A 66 -19.22 18.93 -28.80
N THR A 67 -18.55 18.86 -29.95
CA THR A 67 -19.06 18.21 -31.17
C THR A 67 -18.19 17.01 -31.55
N THR A 68 -18.75 16.02 -32.24
CA THR A 68 -17.96 14.94 -32.87
C THR A 68 -17.53 15.28 -34.29
N ASP A 69 -17.95 16.43 -34.81
CA ASP A 69 -17.62 16.89 -36.15
C ASP A 69 -16.25 17.58 -36.18
N ARG A 70 -15.32 16.97 -36.90
CA ARG A 70 -13.97 17.46 -37.18
C ARG A 70 -13.91 18.73 -38.06
N THR A 71 -15.04 19.23 -38.53
CA THR A 71 -15.13 20.48 -39.34
C THR A 71 -15.84 21.62 -38.63
N GLY A 72 -16.52 21.36 -37.50
CA GLY A 72 -17.35 22.33 -36.76
C GLY A 72 -18.63 22.79 -37.50
N VAL A 73 -18.98 22.17 -38.63
CA VAL A 73 -20.16 22.53 -39.41
C VAL A 73 -21.46 21.94 -38.82
N THR A 74 -21.34 20.92 -37.97
CA THR A 74 -22.48 20.32 -37.29
C THR A 74 -22.72 21.01 -35.95
N VAL A 75 -23.98 21.41 -35.71
CA VAL A 75 -24.46 21.95 -34.44
C VAL A 75 -23.95 21.11 -33.26
N VAL A 76 -23.50 21.78 -32.20
CA VAL A 76 -23.04 21.17 -30.94
C VAL A 76 -24.08 20.16 -30.44
N ASP A 77 -23.63 19.04 -29.85
CA ASP A 77 -24.57 18.01 -29.37
C ASP A 77 -25.67 18.65 -28.51
N GLY A 78 -26.93 18.49 -28.92
CA GLY A 78 -28.09 19.07 -28.23
C GLY A 78 -28.29 18.48 -26.83
N ASN A 79 -27.56 17.41 -26.50
CA ASN A 79 -27.51 16.79 -25.18
C ASN A 79 -26.28 17.27 -24.38
N SER A 80 -26.38 17.21 -23.05
CA SER A 80 -25.23 17.55 -22.20
C SER A 80 -24.16 16.45 -22.25
N VAL A 81 -22.91 16.81 -22.56
CA VAL A 81 -21.79 15.87 -22.75
C VAL A 81 -20.98 15.77 -21.46
N THR A 82 -20.80 14.56 -20.91
CA THR A 82 -19.84 14.32 -19.82
C THR A 82 -18.58 13.69 -20.40
N THR A 83 -17.46 14.39 -20.29
CA THR A 83 -16.16 13.83 -20.69
C THR A 83 -15.66 12.85 -19.63
N THR A 84 -14.89 11.85 -20.07
CA THR A 84 -14.32 10.79 -19.25
C THR A 84 -12.81 10.69 -19.47
N THR A 85 -12.13 9.95 -18.62
CA THR A 85 -10.69 9.65 -18.79
C THR A 85 -10.38 8.77 -20.01
N ALA A 86 -11.38 8.36 -20.81
CA ALA A 86 -11.17 7.62 -22.05
C ALA A 86 -11.20 8.53 -23.29
N ASP A 87 -11.68 9.77 -23.17
CA ASP A 87 -12.02 10.61 -24.32
C ASP A 87 -10.83 11.42 -24.85
N VAL A 88 -10.77 11.58 -26.17
CA VAL A 88 -9.78 12.43 -26.86
C VAL A 88 -10.43 13.77 -27.16
N LEU A 89 -9.90 14.83 -26.56
CA LEU A 89 -10.48 16.17 -26.63
C LEU A 89 -9.59 17.06 -27.50
N ASN A 90 -10.19 17.68 -28.52
CA ASN A 90 -9.48 18.46 -29.53
C ASN A 90 -9.95 19.92 -29.51
N PHE A 91 -9.00 20.84 -29.44
CA PHE A 91 -9.20 22.26 -29.63
C PHE A 91 -8.71 22.60 -31.04
N GLY A 92 -9.64 22.54 -31.99
CA GLY A 92 -9.38 22.62 -33.42
C GLY A 92 -9.00 21.28 -34.08
N HIS A 93 -8.88 21.29 -35.42
CA HIS A 93 -8.45 20.15 -36.24
C HIS A 93 -7.64 20.59 -37.48
N ALA A 94 -6.37 20.19 -37.56
CA ALA A 94 -5.47 20.51 -38.68
C ALA A 94 -5.45 22.03 -39.01
N ALA A 95 -5.81 22.41 -40.24
CA ALA A 95 -5.87 23.81 -40.70
C ALA A 95 -7.09 24.58 -40.15
N LEU A 96 -8.10 23.88 -39.60
CA LEU A 96 -9.26 24.47 -38.94
C LEU A 96 -8.93 24.62 -37.46
N GLY A 97 -8.18 25.66 -37.12
CA GLY A 97 -7.84 25.97 -35.73
C GLY A 97 -9.02 26.54 -34.96
N LEU A 98 -9.03 26.32 -33.64
CA LEU A 98 -9.86 27.09 -32.73
C LEU A 98 -9.20 28.47 -32.53
N GLY A 99 -9.94 29.56 -32.66
CA GLY A 99 -9.45 30.92 -32.45
C GLY A 99 -8.92 31.15 -31.03
N ALA A 100 -8.16 32.23 -30.85
CA ALA A 100 -7.56 32.54 -29.55
C ALA A 100 -8.63 32.88 -28.51
N GLY A 101 -8.38 32.57 -27.24
CA GLY A 101 -9.32 32.90 -26.18
C GLY A 101 -9.18 32.07 -24.91
N PHE A 102 -10.27 32.02 -24.14
CA PHE A 102 -10.36 31.53 -22.79
C PHE A 102 -11.55 30.57 -22.62
N ILE A 103 -11.29 29.36 -22.12
CA ILE A 103 -12.31 28.36 -21.78
C ILE A 103 -12.31 28.16 -20.27
N ALA A 104 -13.46 28.41 -19.64
CA ALA A 104 -13.64 28.12 -18.22
C ALA A 104 -13.79 26.60 -18.00
N VAL A 105 -13.05 26.04 -17.06
CA VAL A 105 -13.03 24.59 -16.77
C VAL A 105 -13.55 24.38 -15.35
N ASN A 106 -14.49 23.46 -15.14
CA ASN A 106 -14.89 22.99 -13.81
C ASN A 106 -14.02 21.79 -13.37
N THR A 107 -14.55 20.87 -12.56
CA THR A 107 -13.89 19.56 -12.38
C THR A 107 -14.41 18.61 -13.44
N VAL A 108 -13.52 18.15 -14.32
CA VAL A 108 -13.84 17.37 -15.51
C VAL A 108 -12.79 16.29 -15.74
N ASP A 109 -13.10 15.30 -16.57
CA ASP A 109 -12.19 14.21 -16.91
C ASP A 109 -11.77 14.27 -18.39
N ALA A 110 -10.56 13.84 -18.70
CA ALA A 110 -10.06 13.76 -20.08
C ALA A 110 -9.07 12.60 -20.27
N GLY A 111 -9.08 11.98 -21.45
CA GLY A 111 -8.03 11.07 -21.90
C GLY A 111 -6.84 11.84 -22.45
N ASP A 112 -6.98 12.41 -23.65
CA ASP A 112 -5.95 13.21 -24.34
C ASP A 112 -6.44 14.64 -24.63
N LEU A 113 -5.51 15.61 -24.69
CA LEU A 113 -5.79 16.99 -25.09
C LEU A 113 -4.98 17.36 -26.34
N ASN A 114 -5.64 17.77 -27.41
CA ASN A 114 -4.97 18.11 -28.67
C ASN A 114 -5.26 19.56 -29.09
N PHE A 115 -4.22 20.35 -29.30
CA PHE A 115 -4.28 21.69 -29.88
C PHE A 115 -3.80 21.62 -31.33
N ALA A 116 -4.71 21.94 -32.27
CA ALA A 116 -4.43 21.82 -33.70
C ALA A 116 -3.54 22.95 -34.21
N SER A 117 -2.72 22.66 -35.23
CA SER A 117 -1.63 23.50 -35.74
C SER A 117 -1.99 24.94 -36.09
N SER A 118 -3.25 25.22 -36.45
CA SER A 118 -3.73 26.55 -36.82
C SER A 118 -4.52 27.26 -35.71
N SER A 119 -4.55 26.70 -34.50
CA SER A 119 -5.29 27.29 -33.37
C SER A 119 -4.61 28.56 -32.84
N GLY A 120 -5.39 29.48 -32.29
CA GLY A 120 -4.88 30.64 -31.55
C GLY A 120 -4.32 30.25 -30.18
N ALA A 121 -3.83 31.24 -29.43
CA ALA A 121 -3.46 31.03 -28.03
C ALA A 121 -4.72 30.71 -27.21
N ILE A 122 -4.76 29.52 -26.60
CA ILE A 122 -5.92 29.02 -25.85
C ILE A 122 -5.54 28.93 -24.39
N GLU A 123 -6.35 29.48 -23.50
CA GLU A 123 -6.24 29.29 -22.06
C GLU A 123 -7.36 28.38 -21.53
N LEU A 124 -6.97 27.32 -20.82
CA LEU A 124 -7.87 26.48 -20.03
C LEU A 124 -7.69 26.83 -18.55
N ALA A 125 -8.68 27.41 -17.89
CA ALA A 125 -8.54 27.86 -16.50
C ALA A 125 -9.77 27.60 -15.64
N GLY A 126 -9.56 27.49 -14.33
CA GLY A 126 -10.62 27.28 -13.35
C GLY A 126 -10.32 26.11 -12.43
N GLY A 127 -11.13 25.06 -12.50
CA GLY A 127 -11.08 23.85 -11.68
C GLY A 127 -9.94 22.89 -12.05
N ALA A 128 -10.29 21.63 -12.27
CA ALA A 128 -9.32 20.54 -12.43
C ALA A 128 -9.68 19.64 -13.62
N ILE A 129 -8.65 19.16 -14.32
CA ILE A 129 -8.78 18.14 -15.35
C ILE A 129 -8.15 16.86 -14.80
N ASN A 130 -8.98 15.85 -14.54
CA ASN A 130 -8.48 14.52 -14.17
C ASN A 130 -8.12 13.75 -15.43
N LEU A 131 -6.85 13.39 -15.55
CA LEU A 131 -6.29 12.71 -16.70
C LEU A 131 -6.38 11.19 -16.55
N ALA A 132 -6.29 10.48 -17.68
CA ALA A 132 -6.07 9.04 -17.72
C ALA A 132 -4.70 8.66 -17.13
N ALA A 133 -4.53 7.38 -16.77
CA ALA A 133 -3.26 6.83 -16.28
C ALA A 133 -2.06 7.15 -17.20
N VAL A 134 -2.28 7.33 -18.49
CA VAL A 134 -1.31 7.88 -19.44
C VAL A 134 -2.07 8.83 -20.33
N SER A 135 -1.66 10.09 -20.35
CA SER A 135 -2.32 11.13 -21.15
C SER A 135 -1.32 11.89 -22.00
N THR A 136 -1.74 12.19 -23.22
CA THR A 136 -0.98 13.00 -24.16
C THR A 136 -1.60 14.39 -24.29
N ILE A 137 -0.77 15.41 -24.16
CA ILE A 137 -1.08 16.77 -24.60
C ILE A 137 -0.29 17.03 -25.89
N THR A 138 -0.99 17.22 -26.99
CA THR A 138 -0.35 17.53 -28.28
C THR A 138 -0.56 19.00 -28.61
N ALA A 139 0.52 19.75 -28.87
CA ALA A 139 0.42 21.10 -29.42
C ALA A 139 1.22 21.17 -30.72
N ASN A 140 0.53 21.34 -31.85
CA ASN A 140 1.14 21.28 -33.18
C ASN A 140 1.39 22.65 -33.81
N ASN A 141 1.21 23.73 -33.06
CA ASN A 141 1.19 25.09 -33.59
C ASN A 141 2.63 25.59 -33.79
N PRO A 142 3.06 25.84 -35.04
CA PRO A 142 4.35 26.47 -35.28
C PRO A 142 4.29 27.97 -34.93
N GLY A 143 5.41 28.57 -34.50
CA GLY A 143 5.57 30.03 -34.48
C GLY A 143 5.30 30.77 -33.16
N ASN A 144 5.73 30.23 -32.02
CA ASN A 144 5.71 30.90 -30.70
C ASN A 144 4.30 31.20 -30.12
N ILE A 145 3.24 30.61 -30.68
CA ILE A 145 1.91 30.61 -30.04
C ILE A 145 1.95 29.60 -28.89
N ALA A 146 1.64 30.07 -27.69
CA ALA A 146 1.63 29.26 -26.48
C ALA A 146 0.20 29.05 -26.00
N HIS A 147 -0.20 27.79 -25.77
CA HIS A 147 -1.45 27.48 -25.07
C HIS A 147 -1.18 27.36 -23.59
N THR A 148 -2.10 27.85 -22.77
CA THR A 148 -1.95 27.92 -21.33
C THR A 148 -2.95 26.99 -20.66
N ILE A 149 -2.47 26.19 -19.72
CA ILE A 149 -3.29 25.39 -18.83
C ILE A 149 -3.08 25.95 -17.42
N SER A 150 -4.09 26.66 -16.96
CA SER A 150 -4.21 27.30 -15.64
C SER A 150 -5.16 26.52 -14.72
N CYS A 151 -5.66 25.34 -15.13
CA CYS A 151 -6.38 24.41 -14.27
C CYS A 151 -5.41 23.42 -13.60
N VAL A 152 -5.83 22.76 -12.52
CA VAL A 152 -5.02 21.70 -11.89
C VAL A 152 -5.11 20.43 -12.74
N LEU A 153 -3.98 19.94 -13.28
CA LEU A 153 -3.92 18.61 -13.88
C LEU A 153 -3.76 17.55 -12.78
N GLY A 154 -4.72 16.63 -12.69
CA GLY A 154 -4.79 15.59 -11.66
C GLY A 154 -4.94 14.16 -12.22
N GLY A 155 -5.10 13.20 -11.31
CA GLY A 155 -5.24 11.78 -11.60
C GLY A 155 -4.18 10.93 -10.90
N ALA A 156 -4.58 9.80 -10.32
CA ALA A 156 -3.65 8.92 -9.61
C ALA A 156 -2.78 8.11 -10.60
N GLY A 157 -1.46 8.18 -10.47
CA GLY A 157 -0.54 7.39 -11.29
C GLY A 157 -0.40 7.84 -12.75
N THR A 158 -0.80 9.08 -13.08
CA THR A 158 -0.85 9.58 -14.45
C THR A 158 0.52 10.07 -14.93
N SER A 159 0.99 9.61 -16.11
CA SER A 159 2.12 10.22 -16.81
C SER A 159 1.62 11.23 -17.84
N LEU A 160 2.27 12.38 -17.94
CA LEU A 160 1.94 13.43 -18.91
C LEU A 160 2.93 13.40 -20.07
N THR A 161 2.44 13.28 -21.31
CA THR A 161 3.31 13.34 -22.51
C THR A 161 2.98 14.56 -23.36
N LYS A 162 3.95 15.44 -23.58
CA LYS A 162 3.87 16.57 -24.51
C LYS A 162 4.45 16.21 -25.87
N ASN A 163 3.60 16.23 -26.90
CA ASN A 163 3.98 16.03 -28.29
C ASN A 163 3.75 17.30 -29.15
N GLY A 164 4.27 17.27 -30.37
CA GLY A 164 4.13 18.36 -31.35
C GLY A 164 5.08 19.54 -31.09
N THR A 165 5.33 20.36 -32.11
CA THR A 165 6.34 21.41 -32.08
C THR A 165 5.96 22.68 -31.32
N GLY A 166 4.69 22.83 -30.94
CA GLY A 166 4.17 24.03 -30.28
C GLY A 166 4.44 24.12 -28.79
N THR A 167 4.09 25.25 -28.18
CA THR A 167 4.35 25.55 -26.77
C THR A 167 3.14 25.30 -25.88
N ILE A 168 3.34 24.61 -24.75
CA ILE A 168 2.36 24.50 -23.65
C ILE A 168 2.90 25.23 -22.43
N ILE A 169 2.05 26.00 -21.76
CA ILE A 169 2.34 26.66 -20.49
C ILE A 169 1.51 26.01 -19.39
N LEU A 170 2.16 25.47 -18.35
CA LEU A 170 1.48 24.98 -17.14
C LEU A 170 1.66 26.00 -16.02
N ASN A 171 0.59 26.76 -15.72
CA ASN A 171 0.65 27.93 -14.84
C ASN A 171 0.28 27.63 -13.38
N THR A 172 -0.25 26.46 -13.09
CA THR A 172 -0.68 26.00 -11.77
C THR A 172 0.14 24.81 -11.28
N ALA A 173 0.15 24.60 -9.96
CA ALA A 173 0.74 23.40 -9.38
C ALA A 173 -0.13 22.18 -9.74
N ASN A 174 0.47 21.22 -10.44
CA ASN A 174 -0.20 20.00 -10.88
C ASN A 174 -0.06 18.89 -9.83
N LEU A 175 -1.04 17.97 -9.79
CA LEU A 175 -1.16 16.92 -8.77
C LEU A 175 -0.91 15.50 -9.31
N TYR A 176 -0.65 15.35 -10.61
CA TYR A 176 -0.28 14.05 -11.16
C TYR A 176 1.06 13.58 -10.58
N THR A 177 1.19 12.28 -10.42
CA THR A 177 2.35 11.69 -9.75
C THR A 177 3.32 11.02 -10.71
N GLY A 178 2.96 10.74 -11.96
CA GLY A 178 3.83 10.09 -12.94
C GLY A 178 4.78 11.07 -13.65
N PRO A 179 5.66 10.58 -14.55
CA PRO A 179 6.63 11.40 -15.24
C PRO A 179 5.98 12.34 -16.27
N THR A 180 6.68 13.43 -16.55
CA THR A 180 6.40 14.36 -17.64
C THR A 180 7.39 14.10 -18.78
N ASN A 181 6.89 13.55 -19.89
CA ASN A 181 7.66 13.34 -21.11
C ASN A 181 7.43 14.53 -22.05
N ILE A 182 8.48 15.11 -22.60
CA ILE A 182 8.41 16.17 -23.62
C ILE A 182 9.19 15.65 -24.83
N ASN A 183 8.47 15.23 -25.86
CA ASN A 183 9.05 14.59 -27.06
C ASN A 183 9.25 15.58 -28.22
N GLY A 184 8.72 16.80 -28.10
CA GLY A 184 8.83 17.84 -29.10
C GLY A 184 8.23 19.16 -28.64
N GLY A 185 8.73 20.25 -29.21
CA GLY A 185 8.33 21.61 -28.87
C GLY A 185 8.77 22.02 -27.46
N THR A 186 8.29 23.18 -27.00
CA THR A 186 8.64 23.71 -25.68
C THR A 186 7.51 23.49 -24.69
N ASN A 187 7.81 22.99 -23.50
CA ASN A 187 6.92 23.12 -22.36
C ASN A 187 7.49 24.20 -21.45
N SER A 188 6.73 25.25 -21.17
CA SER A 188 7.06 26.25 -20.16
C SER A 188 6.23 25.94 -18.94
N ALA A 189 6.84 25.64 -17.81
CA ALA A 189 6.06 25.19 -16.67
C ALA A 189 6.61 25.70 -15.35
N ASN A 190 5.68 26.11 -14.49
CA ASN A 190 5.96 26.46 -13.10
C ASN A 190 6.07 25.22 -12.22
N PHE A 191 6.88 24.23 -12.62
CA PHE A 191 7.21 23.12 -11.74
C PHE A 191 8.22 23.55 -10.70
N ASN A 192 7.77 23.62 -9.45
CA ASN A 192 8.67 23.95 -8.35
C ASN A 192 9.46 22.71 -7.85
N VAL A 193 8.94 21.49 -8.10
CA VAL A 193 9.52 20.24 -7.57
C VAL A 193 9.31 19.06 -8.53
N ILE A 194 10.38 18.32 -8.82
CA ILE A 194 10.42 16.99 -9.44
C ILE A 194 10.45 15.95 -8.33
N THR A 195 9.44 15.07 -8.25
CA THR A 195 9.29 14.11 -7.15
C THR A 195 9.76 12.71 -7.53
N THR A 196 9.73 11.78 -6.58
CA THR A 196 10.19 10.39 -6.76
C THR A 196 9.33 9.55 -7.69
N SER A 197 8.10 10.00 -7.94
CA SER A 197 7.17 9.33 -8.84
C SER A 197 7.09 10.03 -10.21
N GLY A 198 7.48 11.31 -10.28
CA GLY A 198 7.42 12.12 -11.50
C GLY A 198 8.80 12.66 -11.88
N GLY A 199 9.41 12.08 -12.91
CA GLY A 199 10.60 12.62 -13.57
C GLY A 199 10.28 13.51 -14.77
N PHE A 200 11.26 14.23 -15.30
CA PHE A 200 11.18 14.89 -16.59
C PHE A 200 12.00 14.12 -17.61
N ASN A 201 11.38 13.71 -18.71
CA ASN A 201 12.08 13.10 -19.83
C ASN A 201 11.98 14.03 -21.03
N LEU A 202 13.09 14.71 -21.35
CA LEU A 202 13.19 15.60 -22.51
C LEU A 202 13.86 14.80 -23.64
N THR A 203 13.11 14.50 -24.70
CA THR A 203 13.59 13.66 -25.81
C THR A 203 13.47 14.39 -27.15
N GLY A 204 14.39 14.12 -28.07
CA GLY A 204 14.42 14.78 -29.38
C GLY A 204 14.50 16.30 -29.25
N SER A 205 13.65 17.03 -29.96
CA SER A 205 13.54 18.50 -29.90
C SER A 205 12.70 19.03 -28.72
N GLY A 206 12.30 18.18 -27.78
CA GLY A 206 11.56 18.58 -26.59
C GLY A 206 12.39 19.44 -25.64
N THR A 207 11.91 20.64 -25.31
CA THR A 207 12.58 21.57 -24.37
C THR A 207 11.70 21.95 -23.19
N LEU A 208 12.31 22.21 -22.04
CA LEU A 208 11.69 22.70 -20.82
C LEU A 208 12.19 24.13 -20.53
N ALA A 209 11.31 25.10 -20.73
CA ALA A 209 11.55 26.47 -20.31
C ALA A 209 11.11 26.62 -18.83
N SER A 210 12.05 26.49 -17.91
CA SER A 210 11.83 26.65 -16.47
C SER A 210 12.75 27.72 -15.91
N THR A 211 12.33 28.42 -14.85
CA THR A 211 13.18 29.31 -14.07
C THR A 211 14.00 28.55 -13.02
N GLY A 212 13.70 27.28 -12.80
CA GLY A 212 14.35 26.39 -11.85
C GLY A 212 13.37 25.43 -11.20
N PHE A 213 13.90 24.35 -10.61
CA PHE A 213 13.11 23.35 -9.89
C PHE A 213 13.94 22.63 -8.83
N THR A 214 13.24 21.98 -7.90
CA THR A 214 13.86 21.08 -6.91
C THR A 214 13.83 19.64 -7.41
N LEU A 215 14.96 18.94 -7.43
CA LEU A 215 15.03 17.50 -7.65
C LEU A 215 14.93 16.77 -6.29
N ALA A 216 13.80 16.12 -6.02
CA ALA A 216 13.62 15.35 -4.79
C ALA A 216 14.29 13.97 -4.85
N ASN A 217 14.34 13.26 -3.71
CA ASN A 217 15.09 12.01 -3.51
C ASN A 217 14.66 10.84 -4.42
N GLY A 218 15.27 10.70 -5.60
CA GLY A 218 14.92 9.66 -6.56
C GLY A 218 14.09 10.15 -7.75
N GLY A 219 13.78 11.46 -7.80
CA GLY A 219 13.33 12.09 -9.04
C GLY A 219 14.43 12.04 -10.10
N THR A 220 14.03 12.03 -11.37
CA THR A 220 14.95 11.93 -12.51
C THR A 220 14.69 13.05 -13.52
N LEU A 221 15.73 13.78 -13.90
CA LEU A 221 15.77 14.55 -15.14
C LEU A 221 16.55 13.75 -16.17
N THR A 222 15.88 13.32 -17.24
CA THR A 222 16.51 12.63 -18.37
C THR A 222 16.51 13.56 -19.57
N LEU A 223 17.69 13.80 -20.13
CA LEU A 223 17.94 14.56 -21.34
C LEU A 223 18.40 13.55 -22.38
N SER A 224 17.60 13.29 -23.42
CA SER A 224 17.91 12.21 -24.39
C SER A 224 17.99 12.70 -25.83
N ASN A 225 19.09 12.33 -26.49
CA ASN A 225 19.26 12.44 -27.94
C ASN A 225 19.07 11.05 -28.58
N ASN A 226 17.97 10.84 -29.31
CA ASN A 226 17.65 9.56 -29.97
C ASN A 226 18.07 9.51 -31.45
N THR A 227 18.68 10.59 -31.92
CA THR A 227 19.10 10.89 -33.28
C THR A 227 20.34 11.77 -33.19
N GLY A 228 21.15 11.87 -34.26
CA GLY A 228 22.33 12.74 -34.34
C GLY A 228 21.97 14.23 -34.34
N GLU A 229 21.45 14.70 -33.22
CA GLU A 229 21.06 16.08 -32.95
C GLU A 229 22.25 16.79 -32.29
N GLY A 230 22.61 17.98 -32.79
CA GLY A 230 23.69 18.78 -32.21
C GLY A 230 23.36 19.33 -30.80
N ALA A 231 24.01 20.41 -30.39
CA ALA A 231 23.78 21.03 -29.07
C ALA A 231 22.38 21.68 -28.97
N VAL A 232 21.37 20.88 -28.65
CA VAL A 232 20.02 21.35 -28.29
C VAL A 232 20.06 21.80 -26.83
N ASP A 233 19.56 22.99 -26.53
CA ASP A 233 19.36 23.50 -25.16
C ASP A 233 18.00 22.99 -24.66
N ARG A 234 17.97 21.77 -24.12
CA ARG A 234 16.73 21.13 -23.68
C ARG A 234 16.25 21.69 -22.36
N LEU A 235 17.16 22.05 -21.47
CA LEU A 235 16.84 22.73 -20.24
C LEU A 235 17.57 24.06 -20.19
N ALA A 236 16.80 25.15 -20.16
CA ALA A 236 17.35 26.49 -20.15
C ALA A 236 18.53 26.63 -19.17
N ASN A 237 19.66 27.15 -19.67
CA ASN A 237 20.88 27.38 -18.90
C ASN A 237 20.70 28.22 -17.63
N THR A 238 19.61 28.98 -17.53
CA THR A 238 19.26 29.80 -16.36
C THR A 238 18.41 29.06 -15.32
N ALA A 239 17.94 27.85 -15.62
CA ALA A 239 17.09 27.07 -14.73
C ALA A 239 17.90 26.53 -13.54
N GLY A 240 17.81 27.20 -12.39
CA GLY A 240 18.49 26.75 -11.17
C GLY A 240 17.95 25.39 -10.69
N ILE A 241 18.83 24.44 -10.43
CA ILE A 241 18.46 23.10 -9.96
C ILE A 241 18.85 22.98 -8.50
N THR A 242 17.86 22.83 -7.60
CA THR A 242 18.14 22.47 -6.20
C THR A 242 18.02 20.96 -6.05
N SER A 243 19.13 20.25 -5.84
CA SER A 243 19.10 18.81 -5.61
C SER A 243 18.95 18.51 -4.12
N ARG A 244 17.89 17.78 -3.77
CA ARG A 244 17.75 17.08 -2.50
C ARG A 244 18.15 15.62 -2.61
N GLY A 245 18.69 15.19 -3.76
CA GLY A 245 18.97 13.82 -4.20
C GLY A 245 18.62 13.65 -5.69
N GLY A 246 18.41 12.41 -6.14
CA GLY A 246 17.86 12.10 -7.47
C GLY A 246 18.92 11.91 -8.57
N THR A 247 18.49 11.96 -9.82
CA THR A 247 19.34 11.69 -10.99
C THR A 247 19.18 12.75 -12.08
N ILE A 248 20.29 13.23 -12.64
CA ILE A 248 20.36 13.92 -13.93
C ILE A 248 21.04 12.95 -14.89
N ALA A 249 20.32 12.51 -15.93
CA ALA A 249 20.81 11.56 -16.92
C ALA A 249 20.91 12.22 -18.29
N PHE A 250 22.09 12.17 -18.90
CA PHE A 250 22.31 12.59 -20.29
C PHE A 250 22.46 11.34 -21.16
N ASN A 251 21.34 10.89 -21.72
CA ASN A 251 21.19 9.60 -22.36
C ASN A 251 21.18 9.74 -23.88
N ASN A 252 22.31 9.45 -24.51
CA ASN A 252 22.48 9.65 -25.94
C ASN A 252 22.54 8.31 -26.67
N ILE A 253 22.12 8.30 -27.93
CA ILE A 253 22.38 7.16 -28.78
C ILE A 253 23.91 6.95 -28.90
N PRO A 254 24.44 5.72 -28.69
CA PRO A 254 25.86 5.46 -28.89
C PRO A 254 26.26 5.58 -30.37
N GLY A 255 27.30 6.34 -30.69
CA GLY A 255 27.72 6.50 -32.08
C GLY A 255 28.91 7.44 -32.30
N PRO A 256 29.15 7.85 -33.56
CA PRO A 256 30.19 8.81 -33.94
C PRO A 256 29.76 10.28 -33.81
N ASP A 257 28.58 10.54 -33.25
CA ASP A 257 27.97 11.87 -33.18
C ASP A 257 28.53 12.70 -32.00
N PHE A 258 28.23 14.01 -32.04
CA PHE A 258 28.65 14.99 -31.03
C PHE A 258 27.44 15.54 -30.30
N PHE A 259 27.32 15.23 -29.00
CA PHE A 259 26.22 15.69 -28.16
C PHE A 259 26.71 16.71 -27.14
N GLY A 260 25.96 17.79 -26.96
CA GLY A 260 26.29 18.84 -26.00
C GLY A 260 25.03 19.37 -25.34
N GLU A 261 25.06 19.53 -24.02
CA GLU A 261 24.00 20.15 -23.24
C GLU A 261 24.61 20.97 -22.12
N THR A 262 24.06 22.14 -21.85
CA THR A 262 24.33 22.88 -20.63
C THR A 262 23.03 23.00 -19.85
N VAL A 263 23.06 22.68 -18.56
CA VAL A 263 21.93 22.89 -17.65
C VAL A 263 22.28 24.02 -16.69
N GLY A 264 21.28 24.59 -16.03
CA GLY A 264 21.53 25.64 -15.05
C GLY A 264 22.31 25.18 -13.82
N SER A 265 22.63 26.13 -12.94
CA SER A 265 23.45 25.88 -11.76
C SER A 265 22.79 24.88 -10.82
N VAL A 266 23.56 23.90 -10.34
CA VAL A 266 23.12 22.88 -9.40
C VAL A 266 23.54 23.23 -7.97
N ALA A 267 22.57 23.34 -7.07
CA ALA A 267 22.78 23.51 -5.64
C ALA A 267 22.45 22.21 -4.90
N LEU A 268 23.45 21.62 -4.24
CA LEU A 268 23.29 20.41 -3.43
C LEU A 268 22.77 20.77 -2.04
N ALA A 269 21.51 20.44 -1.75
CA ALA A 269 20.85 20.73 -0.48
C ALA A 269 20.90 19.54 0.50
N SER A 270 20.65 18.33 0.02
CA SER A 270 20.65 17.07 0.80
C SER A 270 20.73 15.86 -0.14
N GLY A 271 20.79 14.64 0.42
CA GLY A 271 20.74 13.40 -0.38
C GLY A 271 21.96 13.18 -1.28
N GLN A 272 21.89 12.15 -2.12
CA GLN A 272 22.89 11.88 -3.15
C GLN A 272 22.30 12.21 -4.52
N LEU A 273 22.93 13.16 -5.23
CA LEU A 273 22.67 13.43 -6.64
C LEU A 273 23.51 12.48 -7.50
N ASN A 274 22.89 11.85 -8.49
CA ASN A 274 23.59 11.11 -9.52
C ASN A 274 23.59 11.92 -10.82
N VAL A 275 24.76 12.23 -11.37
CA VAL A 275 24.91 12.81 -12.71
C VAL A 275 25.50 11.72 -13.59
N VAL A 276 24.71 11.24 -14.55
CA VAL A 276 25.01 10.01 -15.28
C VAL A 276 24.95 10.19 -16.79
N GLU A 277 25.92 9.58 -17.45
CA GLU A 277 26.00 9.35 -18.88
C GLU A 277 25.91 7.83 -19.12
N PRO A 278 24.69 7.27 -19.26
CA PRO A 278 24.48 5.82 -19.21
C PRO A 278 24.97 5.08 -20.46
N SER A 279 25.31 5.81 -21.52
CA SER A 279 25.75 5.33 -22.83
C SER A 279 27.12 5.93 -23.17
N ASP A 280 28.01 5.14 -23.74
CA ASP A 280 29.30 5.63 -24.21
C ASP A 280 29.24 6.08 -25.67
N GLN A 281 29.99 7.14 -25.99
CA GLN A 281 30.32 7.47 -27.38
C GLN A 281 31.60 6.74 -27.81
N PHE A 282 31.69 6.41 -29.10
CA PHE A 282 32.83 5.68 -29.66
C PHE A 282 33.21 6.18 -31.06
N GLY A 283 34.42 5.82 -31.52
CA GLY A 283 34.99 6.39 -32.73
C GLY A 283 35.41 7.84 -32.52
N GLY A 284 35.00 8.75 -33.41
CA GLY A 284 35.26 10.19 -33.29
C GLY A 284 34.18 10.98 -32.53
N GLY A 285 33.14 10.30 -32.03
CA GLY A 285 32.02 10.93 -31.32
C GLY A 285 32.36 11.34 -29.89
N SER A 286 31.55 12.24 -29.34
CA SER A 286 31.67 12.69 -27.94
C SER A 286 30.32 13.15 -27.39
N GLN A 287 30.19 13.14 -26.07
CA GLN A 287 29.07 13.74 -25.36
C GLN A 287 29.58 14.60 -24.21
N THR A 288 28.96 15.76 -24.05
CA THR A 288 29.33 16.74 -23.04
C THR A 288 28.09 17.26 -22.32
N LEU A 289 27.98 16.98 -21.03
CA LEU A 289 27.00 17.62 -20.13
C LEU A 289 27.70 18.65 -19.25
N ILE A 290 27.30 19.92 -19.35
CA ILE A 290 27.83 21.00 -18.51
C ILE A 290 26.78 21.41 -17.47
N LEU A 291 27.17 21.45 -16.20
CA LEU A 291 26.39 22.10 -15.15
C LEU A 291 26.83 23.57 -15.08
N GLY A 292 25.88 24.50 -15.12
CA GLY A 292 26.12 25.96 -15.07
C GLY A 292 26.77 26.45 -13.76
N GLY A 293 26.94 25.55 -12.80
CA GLY A 293 27.67 25.70 -11.56
C GLY A 293 27.37 24.54 -10.62
N LEU A 294 28.24 24.29 -9.65
CA LEU A 294 28.01 23.30 -8.60
C LEU A 294 28.26 23.94 -7.24
N THR A 295 27.20 24.09 -6.45
CA THR A 295 27.30 24.71 -5.12
C THR A 295 26.86 23.75 -4.03
N ARG A 296 27.56 23.78 -2.90
CA ARG A 296 27.26 23.00 -1.70
C ARG A 296 27.37 23.93 -0.48
N PRO A 297 26.23 24.42 0.06
CA PRO A 297 26.25 25.44 1.12
C PRO A 297 26.80 24.91 2.46
N GLY A 298 28.00 25.36 2.87
CA GLY A 298 28.55 25.12 4.21
C GLY A 298 29.19 23.75 4.45
N ALA A 299 30.10 23.68 5.43
CA ALA A 299 30.88 22.47 5.73
C ALA A 299 30.06 21.33 6.35
N SER A 300 28.95 21.64 7.03
CA SER A 300 28.03 20.67 7.64
C SER A 300 27.04 20.04 6.65
N ASN A 301 27.01 20.50 5.39
CA ASN A 301 26.10 19.99 4.39
C ASN A 301 26.41 18.52 4.05
N THR A 302 25.40 17.67 4.27
CA THR A 302 25.50 16.22 4.15
C THR A 302 25.21 15.72 2.74
N ALA A 303 24.90 16.58 1.77
CA ALA A 303 24.67 16.17 0.39
C ALA A 303 25.95 15.58 -0.24
N ALA A 304 25.75 14.68 -1.20
CA ALA A 304 26.81 14.09 -2.00
C ALA A 304 26.43 14.09 -3.49
N VAL A 305 27.43 13.99 -4.36
CA VAL A 305 27.24 13.85 -5.80
C VAL A 305 28.10 12.73 -6.35
N THR A 306 27.53 11.94 -7.25
CA THR A 306 28.27 10.95 -8.04
C THR A 306 28.24 11.35 -9.50
N PHE A 307 29.39 11.31 -10.15
CA PHE A 307 29.51 11.50 -11.59
C PHE A 307 29.87 10.16 -12.24
N SER A 308 29.19 9.76 -13.29
CA SER A 308 29.53 8.50 -13.96
C SER A 308 29.22 8.47 -15.43
N ALA A 309 30.05 7.78 -16.20
CA ALA A 309 29.78 7.35 -17.56
C ALA A 309 30.05 5.85 -17.68
N ALA A 310 29.33 5.11 -18.53
CA ALA A 310 29.44 3.64 -18.62
C ALA A 310 30.90 3.15 -18.81
N GLY A 311 31.66 3.82 -19.66
CA GLY A 311 33.08 3.58 -19.96
C GLY A 311 34.04 4.41 -19.10
N GLY A 312 33.51 5.13 -18.11
CA GLY A 312 34.24 6.08 -17.28
C GLY A 312 34.33 7.48 -17.89
N LEU A 313 34.38 8.48 -17.00
CA LEU A 313 34.54 9.88 -17.39
C LEU A 313 35.96 10.15 -17.89
N ASN A 314 36.06 10.93 -18.95
CA ASN A 314 37.33 11.31 -19.54
C ASN A 314 37.21 12.66 -20.27
N ALA A 315 38.34 13.20 -20.71
CA ALA A 315 38.39 14.55 -21.27
C ALA A 315 37.96 14.66 -22.76
N GLY A 316 37.64 13.54 -23.43
CA GLY A 316 37.46 13.52 -24.89
C GLY A 316 36.15 12.93 -25.42
N THR A 317 35.53 11.99 -24.71
CA THR A 317 34.37 11.23 -25.23
C THR A 317 33.16 11.29 -24.32
N ASN A 318 33.34 11.11 -23.00
CA ASN A 318 32.27 11.13 -22.01
C ASN A 318 32.59 12.20 -20.96
N ILE A 319 32.06 13.41 -21.16
CA ILE A 319 32.53 14.61 -20.49
C ILE A 319 31.41 15.21 -19.64
N ILE A 320 31.63 15.29 -18.32
CA ILE A 320 30.81 16.12 -17.44
C ILE A 320 31.63 17.34 -17.01
N GLY A 321 31.14 18.55 -17.31
CA GLY A 321 31.80 19.82 -17.00
C GLY A 321 31.07 20.62 -15.91
N ILE A 322 31.82 21.36 -15.09
CA ILE A 322 31.29 22.32 -14.13
C ILE A 322 31.75 23.73 -14.51
N LEU A 323 30.82 24.57 -14.95
CA LEU A 323 31.11 25.94 -15.33
C LEU A 323 31.62 26.74 -14.12
N GLY A 324 32.70 27.50 -14.33
CA GLY A 324 33.33 28.33 -13.31
C GLY A 324 34.16 27.57 -12.28
N SER A 325 34.35 26.25 -12.44
CA SER A 325 35.30 25.48 -11.62
C SER A 325 36.75 25.75 -12.03
N THR A 326 37.68 25.46 -11.13
CA THR A 326 39.13 25.58 -11.38
C THR A 326 39.79 24.24 -11.09
N ALA A 327 40.95 24.01 -11.71
CA ALA A 327 41.71 22.78 -11.54
C ALA A 327 41.95 22.46 -10.05
N THR A 328 41.69 21.23 -9.67
CA THR A 328 41.92 20.78 -8.29
C THR A 328 43.42 20.61 -8.06
N PRO A 329 44.01 21.19 -6.98
CA PRO A 329 45.43 21.04 -6.70
C PRO A 329 45.87 19.58 -6.57
N ALA A 330 47.09 19.27 -6.99
CA ALA A 330 47.63 17.91 -6.92
C ALA A 330 47.54 17.30 -5.51
N GLY A 331 47.07 16.06 -5.43
CA GLY A 331 46.84 15.33 -4.17
C GLY A 331 45.59 15.75 -3.39
N GLN A 332 44.85 16.77 -3.84
CA GLN A 332 43.57 17.17 -3.27
C GLN A 332 42.41 16.65 -4.13
N ILE A 333 41.20 16.74 -3.59
CA ILE A 333 39.94 16.33 -4.24
C ILE A 333 38.92 17.46 -4.10
N VAL A 334 37.91 17.50 -4.99
CA VAL A 334 36.78 18.45 -4.88
C VAL A 334 36.13 18.36 -3.49
N GLY A 335 36.03 17.14 -2.99
CA GLY A 335 35.78 16.84 -1.59
C GLY A 335 35.33 15.39 -1.41
N PRO A 336 35.29 14.89 -0.17
CA PRO A 336 34.82 13.54 0.14
C PRO A 336 33.39 13.22 -0.30
N TRP A 337 32.60 14.26 -0.56
CA TRP A 337 31.21 14.22 -0.98
C TRP A 337 31.02 14.06 -2.50
N ALA A 338 32.09 14.14 -3.29
CA ALA A 338 32.06 14.04 -4.75
C ALA A 338 32.90 12.85 -5.24
N THR A 339 32.27 11.92 -5.96
CA THR A 339 32.93 10.71 -6.48
C THR A 339 32.68 10.53 -7.97
N THR A 340 33.56 9.76 -8.62
CA THR A 340 33.43 9.32 -10.01
C THR A 340 33.26 7.80 -10.08
N GLY A 341 32.56 7.32 -11.11
CA GLY A 341 32.30 5.90 -11.29
C GLY A 341 31.92 5.51 -12.72
N THR A 342 31.60 4.24 -12.91
CA THR A 342 31.06 3.73 -14.20
C THR A 342 29.54 3.67 -14.23
N ALA A 343 28.89 3.82 -13.07
CA ALA A 343 27.45 4.01 -12.94
C ALA A 343 27.16 4.70 -11.60
N ALA A 344 25.95 5.25 -11.43
CA ALA A 344 25.50 5.80 -10.14
C ALA A 344 25.76 4.83 -8.97
N ALA A 345 25.44 3.56 -9.17
CA ALA A 345 25.66 2.52 -8.15
C ALA A 345 27.13 2.08 -8.00
N VAL A 346 28.00 2.36 -8.98
CA VAL A 346 29.38 1.83 -9.07
C VAL A 346 30.39 2.98 -9.02
N GLN A 347 30.68 3.47 -7.81
CA GLN A 347 31.68 4.52 -7.58
C GLN A 347 33.07 3.91 -7.41
N THR A 348 34.08 4.49 -8.05
CA THR A 348 35.44 3.92 -8.15
C THR A 348 36.53 4.88 -7.65
N ASP A 349 36.30 6.19 -7.70
CA ASP A 349 37.29 7.19 -7.27
C ASP A 349 36.63 8.47 -6.72
N TYR A 350 37.44 9.33 -6.12
CA TYR A 350 37.05 10.70 -5.81
C TYR A 350 37.10 11.59 -7.06
N ALA A 351 36.30 12.65 -7.08
CA ALA A 351 36.28 13.60 -8.19
C ALA A 351 37.35 14.69 -8.05
N VAL A 352 37.98 15.05 -9.17
CA VAL A 352 38.80 16.26 -9.35
C VAL A 352 38.32 17.03 -10.58
N PHE A 353 38.62 18.33 -10.61
CA PHE A 353 38.48 19.15 -11.82
C PHE A 353 39.84 19.24 -12.53
N ASN A 354 39.85 19.05 -13.85
CA ASN A 354 41.01 19.38 -14.68
C ASN A 354 41.05 20.88 -15.03
N ASP A 355 42.01 21.29 -15.87
CA ASP A 355 42.23 22.68 -16.27
C ASP A 355 41.05 23.26 -17.09
N GLU A 356 40.28 22.40 -17.75
CA GLU A 356 39.06 22.75 -18.48
C GLU A 356 37.78 22.77 -17.62
N GLY A 357 37.89 22.50 -16.31
CA GLY A 357 36.73 22.42 -15.41
C GLY A 357 35.86 21.17 -15.61
N GLN A 358 36.41 20.13 -16.24
CA GLN A 358 35.78 18.83 -16.43
C GLN A 358 36.02 17.94 -15.20
N VAL A 359 35.01 17.13 -14.87
CA VAL A 359 35.09 16.13 -13.81
C VAL A 359 35.84 14.90 -14.30
N VAL A 360 36.96 14.58 -13.66
CA VAL A 360 37.77 13.38 -13.93
C VAL A 360 38.06 12.62 -12.62
N PRO A 361 38.35 11.31 -12.68
CA PRO A 361 38.77 10.56 -11.50
C PRO A 361 40.08 11.12 -10.94
N ALA A 362 40.20 11.17 -9.62
CA ALA A 362 41.41 11.64 -8.92
C ALA A 362 42.66 10.81 -9.25
N ALA A 363 42.49 9.51 -9.54
CA ALA A 363 43.54 8.59 -9.95
C ALA A 363 44.77 8.60 -9.02
N MET A 364 44.55 8.77 -7.72
CA MET A 364 45.64 8.83 -6.74
C MET A 364 46.34 7.46 -6.61
N GLU A 365 47.65 7.45 -6.80
CA GLU A 365 48.47 6.25 -6.69
C GLU A 365 48.39 5.61 -5.29
N PRO A 366 48.40 4.26 -5.19
CA PRO A 366 48.49 3.57 -3.92
C PRO A 366 49.74 3.99 -3.13
N SER A 367 49.56 4.22 -1.84
CA SER A 367 50.63 4.67 -0.93
C SER A 367 50.59 3.95 0.42
N GLY A 368 51.75 3.90 1.07
CA GLY A 368 51.90 3.35 2.42
C GLY A 368 51.50 4.37 3.50
N GLU A 369 51.09 3.87 4.67
CA GLU A 369 50.60 4.70 5.79
C GLU A 369 51.57 5.80 6.23
N ALA A 370 52.88 5.55 6.15
CA ALA A 370 53.91 6.51 6.54
C ALA A 370 53.90 7.81 5.71
N THR A 371 53.30 7.80 4.51
CA THR A 371 53.22 9.00 3.64
C THR A 371 51.94 9.81 3.86
N TRP A 372 51.03 9.36 4.72
CA TRP A 372 49.74 10.00 4.99
C TRP A 372 49.87 11.19 5.94
N LEU A 373 50.65 12.19 5.55
CA LEU A 373 51.09 13.28 6.43
C LEU A 373 50.42 14.63 6.14
N VAL A 374 49.74 14.78 5.01
CA VAL A 374 49.20 16.08 4.55
C VAL A 374 47.68 16.16 4.83
N PRO A 375 47.23 17.08 5.71
CA PRO A 375 45.81 17.17 6.09
C PRO A 375 44.84 17.52 4.98
N THR A 376 45.31 18.23 3.94
CA THR A 376 44.50 18.60 2.77
C THR A 376 44.52 17.54 1.68
N ALA A 377 45.40 16.53 1.78
CA ALA A 377 45.54 15.51 0.76
C ALA A 377 44.60 14.32 0.99
N ALA A 378 44.21 13.69 -0.11
CA ALA A 378 43.57 12.39 -0.10
C ALA A 378 44.59 11.31 -0.51
N TYR A 379 44.34 10.06 -0.08
CA TYR A 379 45.27 8.96 -0.29
C TYR A 379 44.54 7.70 -0.75
N THR A 380 45.23 6.88 -1.53
CA THR A 380 44.81 5.52 -1.83
C THR A 380 45.66 4.55 -1.01
N ARG A 381 45.01 3.61 -0.32
CA ARG A 381 45.67 2.54 0.43
C ARG A 381 46.20 1.46 -0.52
N ASN A 382 47.40 0.94 -0.26
CA ASN A 382 47.94 -0.26 -0.90
C ASN A 382 46.99 -1.46 -0.75
N SER A 383 46.70 -2.15 -1.85
CA SER A 383 45.90 -3.38 -1.91
C SER A 383 46.76 -4.63 -1.72
N GLY A 384 46.15 -5.75 -1.32
CA GLY A 384 46.80 -7.07 -1.28
C GLY A 384 46.63 -7.81 0.06
N THR A 385 47.60 -8.67 0.39
CA THR A 385 47.58 -9.59 1.54
C THR A 385 48.10 -8.96 2.85
N THR A 386 48.24 -7.63 2.90
CA THR A 386 48.84 -6.87 4.01
C THR A 386 47.80 -6.00 4.72
N ALA A 387 47.75 -6.07 6.05
CA ALA A 387 47.00 -5.10 6.84
C ALA A 387 47.79 -3.78 6.99
N THR A 388 47.08 -2.67 7.17
CA THR A 388 47.73 -1.38 7.39
C THR A 388 47.65 -1.02 8.87
N ARG A 389 48.79 -0.92 9.55
CA ARG A 389 48.84 -0.49 10.94
C ARG A 389 49.20 0.98 11.01
N LEU A 390 48.39 1.77 11.71
CA LEU A 390 48.79 3.14 12.03
C LEU A 390 49.99 3.14 12.96
N THR A 391 50.98 3.97 12.64
CA THR A 391 52.18 4.18 13.46
C THR A 391 52.14 5.52 14.21
N ALA A 392 51.22 6.40 13.82
CA ALA A 392 50.85 7.61 14.55
C ALA A 392 49.41 8.02 14.18
N THR A 393 48.85 9.01 14.86
CA THR A 393 47.61 9.66 14.42
C THR A 393 47.78 10.24 13.02
N ARG A 394 46.82 9.95 12.14
CA ARG A 394 46.78 10.45 10.76
C ARG A 394 45.62 11.40 10.61
N ASN A 395 45.87 12.61 10.10
CA ASN A 395 44.86 13.59 9.77
C ASN A 395 44.97 13.86 8.27
N ILE A 396 43.99 13.40 7.49
CA ILE A 396 43.98 13.46 6.03
C ILE A 396 42.58 13.83 5.52
N THR A 397 42.45 14.37 4.30
CA THR A 397 41.14 14.72 3.75
C THR A 397 40.29 13.47 3.55
N ALA A 398 40.82 12.48 2.85
CA ALA A 398 40.07 11.28 2.50
C ALA A 398 40.99 10.08 2.27
N LEU A 399 40.43 8.88 2.44
CA LEU A 399 41.10 7.61 2.20
C LEU A 399 40.26 6.75 1.26
N ARG A 400 40.86 6.36 0.14
CA ARG A 400 40.32 5.36 -0.78
C ARG A 400 40.95 4.00 -0.52
N SER A 401 40.17 2.93 -0.59
CA SER A 401 40.66 1.55 -0.56
C SER A 401 40.41 0.85 -1.90
N LEU A 402 41.47 0.20 -2.41
CA LEU A 402 41.45 -0.69 -3.57
C LEU A 402 41.63 -2.17 -3.15
N ASN A 403 41.42 -2.49 -1.87
CA ASN A 403 41.72 -3.81 -1.33
C ASN A 403 40.85 -4.87 -1.98
N THR A 404 41.47 -5.86 -2.60
CA THR A 404 40.81 -7.06 -3.10
C THR A 404 40.90 -8.18 -2.05
N PRO A 405 39.79 -8.85 -1.70
CA PRO A 405 39.84 -10.02 -0.84
C PRO A 405 40.68 -11.13 -1.49
N PHE A 406 41.47 -11.85 -0.69
CA PHE A 406 42.21 -13.02 -1.16
C PHE A 406 41.62 -14.31 -0.58
N GLY A 407 41.75 -15.42 -1.32
CA GLY A 407 41.22 -16.71 -0.92
C GLY A 407 42.02 -17.36 0.20
N VAL A 408 41.33 -18.06 1.10
CA VAL A 408 41.95 -18.82 2.20
C VAL A 408 41.38 -20.24 2.27
N THR A 409 42.15 -21.15 2.88
CA THR A 409 41.66 -22.49 3.26
C THR A 409 41.53 -22.53 4.79
N ILE A 410 40.47 -23.15 5.29
CA ILE A 410 40.19 -23.22 6.74
C ILE A 410 40.09 -24.67 7.15
N ASN A 411 40.81 -25.05 8.22
CA ASN A 411 40.70 -26.34 8.87
C ASN A 411 39.94 -26.20 10.21
N PRO A 412 38.66 -26.59 10.26
CA PRO A 412 37.84 -26.52 11.49
C PRO A 412 38.34 -27.44 12.63
N ALA A 413 39.16 -28.45 12.35
CA ALA A 413 39.64 -29.35 13.39
C ALA A 413 40.59 -28.66 14.38
N ASP A 414 41.34 -27.66 13.90
CA ASP A 414 42.40 -26.98 14.66
C ASP A 414 42.26 -25.44 14.61
N ASP A 415 41.16 -24.92 14.06
CA ASP A 415 40.88 -23.49 13.86
C ASP A 415 41.89 -22.74 12.98
N VAL A 416 42.73 -23.47 12.22
CA VAL A 416 43.83 -22.89 11.42
C VAL A 416 43.33 -22.43 10.06
N ILE A 417 43.75 -21.21 9.69
CA ILE A 417 43.52 -20.60 8.39
C ILE A 417 44.84 -20.56 7.63
N THR A 418 44.85 -21.05 6.40
CA THR A 418 46.03 -21.19 5.55
C THR A 418 45.92 -20.30 4.30
N ALA A 419 46.91 -19.43 4.10
CA ALA A 419 47.08 -18.59 2.91
C ALA A 419 48.46 -17.91 2.90
N THR A 420 48.98 -17.52 1.72
CA THR A 420 50.16 -16.66 1.64
C THR A 420 49.80 -15.24 2.09
N HIS A 421 50.46 -14.73 3.13
CA HIS A 421 50.15 -13.41 3.69
C HIS A 421 51.34 -12.70 4.33
N THR A 422 51.15 -11.43 4.68
CA THR A 422 52.10 -10.63 5.48
C THR A 422 51.45 -10.12 6.78
N LEU A 423 50.28 -10.67 7.13
CA LEU A 423 49.54 -10.36 8.35
C LEU A 423 50.38 -10.62 9.61
N GLN A 424 50.24 -9.73 10.57
CA GLN A 424 50.88 -9.76 11.88
C GLN A 424 49.85 -9.96 12.98
N ALA A 425 50.31 -10.34 14.18
CA ALA A 425 49.42 -10.56 15.30
C ALA A 425 48.73 -9.24 15.68
N GLY A 426 47.41 -9.29 15.84
CA GLY A 426 46.55 -8.12 16.09
C GLY A 426 46.06 -7.42 14.81
N ASP A 427 46.49 -7.83 13.61
CA ASP A 427 45.97 -7.25 12.38
C ASP A 427 44.48 -7.58 12.19
N PRO A 428 43.64 -6.62 11.81
CA PRO A 428 42.23 -6.86 11.62
C PRO A 428 41.93 -7.47 10.27
N VAL A 429 40.97 -8.40 10.24
CA VAL A 429 40.50 -9.09 9.05
C VAL A 429 38.97 -9.21 9.07
N ALA A 430 38.33 -9.22 7.91
CA ALA A 430 36.92 -9.61 7.76
C ALA A 430 36.78 -10.72 6.73
N PHE A 431 35.81 -11.60 6.96
CA PHE A 431 35.54 -12.75 6.09
C PHE A 431 34.35 -12.46 5.18
N SER A 432 34.47 -12.92 3.93
CA SER A 432 33.40 -12.97 2.94
C SER A 432 33.35 -14.35 2.28
N ALA A 433 32.17 -14.74 1.78
CA ALA A 433 31.99 -15.99 1.04
C ALA A 433 31.57 -15.67 -0.40
N ASN A 434 32.10 -16.43 -1.36
CA ASN A 434 31.96 -16.12 -2.78
C ASN A 434 30.84 -16.89 -3.48
N ASN A 435 30.18 -17.83 -2.80
CA ASN A 435 29.11 -18.67 -3.33
C ASN A 435 28.21 -19.13 -2.16
N LEU A 436 26.93 -19.38 -2.43
CA LEU A 436 25.81 -19.72 -1.51
C LEU A 436 26.06 -20.76 -0.39
N GLY A 437 27.26 -21.35 -0.26
CA GLY A 437 27.65 -22.28 0.80
C GLY A 437 28.08 -21.65 2.14
N GLY A 438 27.92 -20.34 2.31
CA GLY A 438 28.00 -19.67 3.61
C GLY A 438 29.42 -19.37 4.12
N ILE A 439 29.46 -18.47 5.10
CA ILE A 439 30.65 -18.13 5.91
C ILE A 439 31.06 -19.34 6.78
N PRO A 440 32.35 -19.47 7.15
CA PRO A 440 32.81 -20.50 8.08
C PRO A 440 32.02 -20.48 9.39
N GLY A 441 31.62 -21.65 9.89
CA GLY A 441 30.86 -21.78 11.13
C GLY A 441 31.65 -21.25 12.33
N GLY A 442 30.97 -20.59 13.27
CA GLY A 442 31.62 -19.86 14.38
C GLY A 442 32.03 -18.41 14.03
N LEU A 443 32.01 -18.03 12.75
CA LEU A 443 32.23 -16.66 12.28
C LEU A 443 30.94 -16.02 11.76
N ALA A 444 30.94 -14.69 11.66
CA ALA A 444 29.80 -13.88 11.25
C ALA A 444 30.19 -12.85 10.17
N LEU A 445 29.24 -12.58 9.27
CA LEU A 445 29.39 -11.58 8.22
C LEU A 445 29.45 -10.17 8.82
N PHE A 446 30.09 -9.25 8.12
CA PHE A 446 30.23 -7.85 8.53
C PHE A 446 30.80 -7.70 9.95
N THR A 447 31.71 -8.61 10.33
CA THR A 447 32.36 -8.65 11.65
C THR A 447 33.86 -8.58 11.44
N SER A 448 34.54 -7.76 12.25
CA SER A 448 36.00 -7.71 12.27
C SER A 448 36.54 -8.73 13.26
N TYR A 449 37.56 -9.47 12.85
CA TYR A 449 38.35 -10.37 13.69
C TYR A 449 39.81 -9.93 13.70
N PHE A 450 40.59 -10.46 14.63
CA PHE A 450 42.01 -10.11 14.78
C PHE A 450 42.88 -11.34 14.61
N VAL A 451 43.96 -11.20 13.85
CA VAL A 451 44.92 -12.27 13.58
C VAL A 451 45.67 -12.65 14.87
N VAL A 452 45.78 -13.94 15.15
CA VAL A 452 46.56 -14.50 16.26
C VAL A 452 47.39 -15.70 15.77
N ASN A 453 48.50 -15.96 16.45
CA ASN A 453 49.46 -17.02 16.10
C ASN A 453 49.89 -17.05 14.61
N PRO A 454 50.21 -15.90 13.97
CA PRO A 454 50.57 -15.90 12.56
C PRO A 454 51.97 -16.50 12.31
N THR A 455 52.09 -17.18 11.18
CA THR A 455 53.33 -17.59 10.52
C THR A 455 53.37 -16.96 9.12
N GLU A 456 54.24 -17.42 8.22
CA GLU A 456 54.25 -16.92 6.83
C GLU A 456 53.06 -17.44 6.00
N SER A 457 52.44 -18.55 6.40
CA SER A 457 51.41 -19.24 5.60
C SER A 457 50.17 -19.68 6.37
N THR A 458 50.16 -19.53 7.68
CA THR A 458 49.04 -19.92 8.55
C THR A 458 48.83 -18.92 9.67
N PHE A 459 47.59 -18.81 10.13
CA PHE A 459 47.19 -18.01 11.30
C PHE A 459 45.86 -18.51 11.86
N GLN A 460 45.47 -17.99 13.02
CA GLN A 460 44.14 -18.16 13.60
C GLN A 460 43.52 -16.77 13.82
N VAL A 461 42.24 -16.71 14.20
CA VAL A 461 41.55 -15.44 14.45
C VAL A 461 40.87 -15.40 15.81
N SER A 462 40.83 -14.21 16.42
CA SER A 462 40.16 -13.92 17.69
C SER A 462 39.10 -12.82 17.52
N ALA A 463 38.14 -12.74 18.46
CA ALA A 463 37.11 -11.69 18.47
C ALA A 463 37.63 -10.33 18.96
N THR A 464 38.69 -10.33 19.78
CA THR A 464 39.32 -9.13 20.33
C THR A 464 40.83 -9.13 20.02
N PRO A 465 41.49 -7.95 19.95
CA PRO A 465 42.94 -7.89 19.77
C PRO A 465 43.68 -8.70 20.85
N GLY A 466 44.53 -9.64 20.45
CA GLY A 466 45.28 -10.51 21.37
C GLY A 466 44.43 -11.53 22.16
N GLY A 467 43.15 -11.71 21.79
CA GLY A 467 42.25 -12.68 22.44
C GLY A 467 42.55 -14.14 22.08
N ALA A 468 41.78 -15.05 22.65
CA ALA A 468 41.86 -16.47 22.33
C ALA A 468 41.36 -16.76 20.89
N PRO A 469 41.90 -17.80 20.22
CA PRO A 469 41.37 -18.28 18.94
C PRO A 469 39.87 -18.62 19.03
N ILE A 470 39.14 -18.31 17.96
CA ILE A 470 37.73 -18.69 17.79
C ILE A 470 37.66 -20.16 17.36
N ASN A 471 36.75 -20.90 17.99
CA ASN A 471 36.37 -22.25 17.55
C ASN A 471 35.54 -22.16 16.26
N ILE A 472 36.14 -22.60 15.15
CA ILE A 472 35.54 -22.65 13.83
C ILE A 472 34.86 -24.02 13.66
N THR A 473 33.55 -24.02 13.46
CA THR A 473 32.76 -25.27 13.41
C THR A 473 32.54 -25.82 12.00
N SER A 474 32.86 -25.05 10.95
CA SER A 474 32.84 -25.51 9.56
C SER A 474 33.73 -24.62 8.68
N ALA A 475 34.29 -25.16 7.60
CA ALA A 475 35.24 -24.45 6.75
C ALA A 475 34.60 -23.36 5.86
N GLY A 476 33.27 -23.40 5.68
CA GLY A 476 32.57 -22.61 4.68
C GLY A 476 32.92 -23.03 3.24
N SER A 477 32.35 -22.33 2.25
CA SER A 477 32.60 -22.59 0.82
C SER A 477 33.40 -21.46 0.18
N ALA A 478 34.67 -21.72 -0.12
CA ALA A 478 35.62 -20.77 -0.73
C ALA A 478 35.67 -19.41 0.00
N PRO A 479 36.04 -19.39 1.30
CA PRO A 479 36.13 -18.15 2.06
C PRO A 479 37.23 -17.24 1.52
N THR A 480 36.96 -15.95 1.54
CA THR A 480 37.93 -14.89 1.26
C THR A 480 38.09 -13.99 2.48
N ILE A 481 39.26 -13.35 2.58
CA ILE A 481 39.57 -12.42 3.66
C ILE A 481 39.99 -11.06 3.10
N THR A 482 39.54 -10.00 3.78
CA THR A 482 40.00 -8.63 3.56
C THR A 482 40.82 -8.14 4.76
N PRO A 483 42.11 -7.83 4.57
CA PRO A 483 42.93 -7.14 5.57
C PRO A 483 42.47 -5.70 5.82
N GLY A 484 42.37 -5.32 7.08
CA GLY A 484 41.91 -4.00 7.51
C GLY A 484 43.01 -3.01 7.84
N ILE A 485 42.58 -1.86 8.33
CA ILE A 485 43.40 -0.84 8.98
C ILE A 485 43.30 -1.07 10.49
N LEU A 486 44.44 -1.30 11.14
CA LEU A 486 44.55 -1.31 12.59
C LEU A 486 44.74 0.12 13.10
N VAL A 487 43.85 0.57 13.99
CA VAL A 487 43.96 1.83 14.73
C VAL A 487 44.37 1.50 16.18
N PRO A 488 45.66 1.60 16.55
CA PRO A 488 46.13 1.27 17.89
C PRO A 488 45.62 2.23 18.96
N ALA A 489 45.74 1.83 20.23
CA ALA A 489 45.33 2.65 21.35
C ALA A 489 46.11 3.99 21.37
N GLY A 490 45.40 5.08 21.65
CA GLY A 490 45.98 6.43 21.66
C GLY A 490 46.23 7.06 20.29
N MET A 491 45.85 6.39 19.19
CA MET A 491 45.94 6.92 17.83
C MET A 491 44.56 7.13 17.24
N ASN A 492 44.46 8.10 16.33
CA ASN A 492 43.24 8.35 15.56
C ASN A 492 43.51 8.26 14.05
N LEU A 493 42.53 7.74 13.32
CA LEU A 493 42.36 8.01 11.89
C LEU A 493 41.42 9.20 11.74
N GLY A 494 42.00 10.39 11.69
CA GLY A 494 41.32 11.65 11.37
C GLY A 494 41.07 11.78 9.88
N THR A 495 39.81 11.69 9.43
CA THR A 495 39.45 11.83 8.02
C THR A 495 38.07 12.44 7.81
N LEU A 496 37.86 13.10 6.68
CA LEU A 496 36.54 13.55 6.22
C LEU A 496 35.90 12.57 5.24
N GLY A 497 36.65 11.56 4.77
CA GLY A 497 36.24 10.71 3.65
C GLY A 497 36.79 9.30 3.71
N ILE A 498 35.92 8.31 3.52
CA ILE A 498 36.29 6.91 3.30
C ILE A 498 35.56 6.45 2.04
N LEU A 499 36.30 5.97 1.05
CA LEU A 499 35.76 5.42 -0.20
C LEU A 499 36.26 4.00 -0.40
N SER A 500 35.33 3.08 -0.64
CA SER A 500 35.65 1.72 -1.06
C SER A 500 35.28 1.57 -2.54
N GLY A 501 36.29 1.58 -3.41
CA GLY A 501 36.14 1.68 -4.87
C GLY A 501 36.66 0.44 -5.60
N THR A 502 35.91 0.01 -6.62
CA THR A 502 36.14 -1.00 -7.69
C THR A 502 34.96 -1.96 -7.79
N GLY A 503 34.57 -2.31 -9.03
CA GLY A 503 33.40 -3.14 -9.35
C GLY A 503 33.45 -4.55 -8.75
N GLY A 504 33.06 -4.68 -7.48
CA GLY A 504 32.88 -5.95 -6.77
C GLY A 504 34.04 -6.41 -5.89
N ALA A 505 35.10 -5.60 -5.69
CA ALA A 505 36.25 -6.03 -4.91
C ALA A 505 36.72 -5.07 -3.80
N GLY A 506 36.44 -3.76 -3.84
CA GLY A 506 36.96 -2.78 -2.86
C GLY A 506 36.33 -2.88 -1.47
N GLN A 507 36.74 -3.86 -0.66
CA GLN A 507 36.32 -4.01 0.75
C GLN A 507 37.22 -3.20 1.69
N GLN A 508 36.65 -2.63 2.76
CA GLN A 508 37.46 -1.93 3.77
C GLN A 508 37.05 -2.31 5.17
N VAL A 509 38.04 -2.61 6.00
CA VAL A 509 37.88 -2.90 7.42
C VAL A 509 38.71 -1.89 8.20
N ILE A 510 38.14 -1.27 9.23
CA ILE A 510 38.85 -0.37 10.14
C ILE A 510 38.52 -0.81 11.57
N ALA A 511 39.53 -1.24 12.31
CA ALA A 511 39.33 -1.81 13.65
C ALA A 511 40.53 -1.53 14.56
N GLY A 512 40.31 -1.69 15.86
CA GLY A 512 41.32 -1.46 16.88
C GLY A 512 40.79 -0.57 18.01
N PRO A 513 41.56 -0.44 19.11
CA PRO A 513 41.14 0.32 20.28
C PRO A 513 41.29 1.84 20.14
N GLY A 514 41.96 2.35 19.10
CA GLY A 514 41.95 3.78 18.76
C GLY A 514 40.71 4.19 17.97
N ALA A 515 40.58 5.48 17.63
CA ALA A 515 39.34 6.02 17.08
C ALA A 515 39.43 6.47 15.61
N VAL A 516 38.27 6.55 14.95
CA VAL A 516 38.07 7.32 13.72
C VAL A 516 37.46 8.67 14.11
N THR A 517 38.05 9.77 13.65
CA THR A 517 37.62 11.14 14.01
C THR A 517 37.59 12.05 12.78
N LEU A 518 37.12 13.28 12.94
CA LEU A 518 37.44 14.34 11.97
C LEU A 518 38.93 14.73 12.08
N PRO A 519 39.58 15.23 11.01
CA PRO A 519 40.99 15.64 11.06
C PRO A 519 41.26 16.84 11.96
N THR A 520 40.24 17.65 12.22
CA THR A 520 40.29 18.89 12.98
C THR A 520 39.20 18.89 14.06
N ALA A 521 39.35 19.76 15.06
CA ALA A 521 38.37 19.93 16.14
C ALA A 521 37.17 20.84 15.74
N THR A 522 36.89 20.95 14.44
CA THR A 522 35.76 21.72 13.90
C THR A 522 34.66 20.78 13.47
N SER A 523 33.40 21.17 13.67
CA SER A 523 32.26 20.36 13.24
C SER A 523 32.26 20.11 11.74
N GLY A 524 31.86 18.92 11.33
CA GLY A 524 31.90 18.50 9.94
C GLY A 524 31.40 17.08 9.74
N ASN A 525 31.61 16.57 8.53
CA ASN A 525 31.05 15.31 8.08
C ASN A 525 32.14 14.29 7.79
N LEU A 526 31.95 13.06 8.27
CA LEU A 526 32.67 11.89 7.79
C LEU A 526 31.84 11.23 6.68
N HIS A 527 32.22 11.45 5.42
CA HIS A 527 31.58 10.81 4.28
C HIS A 527 32.13 9.41 4.09
N VAL A 528 31.26 8.40 4.17
CA VAL A 528 31.59 7.01 3.85
C VAL A 528 30.83 6.62 2.59
N THR A 529 31.53 6.55 1.46
CA THR A 529 30.97 6.16 0.17
C THR A 529 31.34 4.71 -0.12
N VAL A 530 30.33 3.86 -0.27
CA VAL A 530 30.52 2.43 -0.55
C VAL A 530 30.02 2.14 -1.95
N GLY A 531 30.90 1.65 -2.83
CA GLY A 531 30.57 1.23 -4.19
C GLY A 531 29.55 0.08 -4.26
N SER A 532 29.27 -0.40 -5.47
CA SER A 532 28.15 -1.31 -5.76
C SER A 532 28.07 -2.55 -4.86
N ASN A 533 26.85 -2.86 -4.40
CA ASN A 533 26.49 -4.17 -3.87
C ASN A 533 25.11 -4.60 -4.38
N THR A 534 24.99 -5.84 -4.86
CA THR A 534 23.69 -6.48 -5.10
C THR A 534 23.33 -7.28 -3.86
N PHE A 535 22.43 -6.76 -3.01
CA PHE A 535 21.91 -7.53 -1.89
C PHE A 535 21.11 -8.73 -2.43
N GLY A 536 21.61 -9.96 -2.23
CA GLY A 536 20.97 -11.20 -2.70
C GLY A 536 21.53 -11.81 -4.00
N GLY A 537 22.60 -11.26 -4.59
CA GLY A 537 23.35 -11.88 -5.69
C GLY A 537 24.44 -12.84 -5.18
N ALA A 538 24.84 -13.82 -6.02
CA ALA A 538 25.76 -14.90 -5.66
C ALA A 538 27.27 -14.52 -5.63
N THR A 539 27.66 -13.24 -5.57
CA THR A 539 29.07 -12.79 -5.55
C THR A 539 29.34 -11.76 -4.45
N PRO A 540 30.57 -11.71 -3.86
CA PRO A 540 30.81 -11.22 -2.50
C PRO A 540 30.78 -9.69 -2.34
N ASN A 541 29.74 -9.20 -1.66
CA ASN A 541 29.76 -8.21 -0.57
C ASN A 541 31.01 -7.32 -0.49
N SER A 542 30.96 -6.09 -1.01
CA SER A 542 32.01 -5.08 -0.79
C SER A 542 31.66 -4.11 0.37
N PRO A 543 31.56 -4.54 1.65
CA PRO A 543 31.21 -3.62 2.72
C PRO A 543 32.38 -2.74 3.14
N VAL A 544 32.04 -1.60 3.72
CA VAL A 544 32.91 -0.92 4.69
C VAL A 544 32.48 -1.38 6.08
N VAL A 545 33.40 -1.99 6.83
CA VAL A 545 33.20 -2.43 8.22
C VAL A 545 34.04 -1.56 9.14
N ILE A 546 33.41 -0.79 10.00
CA ILE A 546 34.09 0.06 11.00
C ILE A 546 33.76 -0.48 12.39
N SER A 547 34.77 -1.11 13.00
CA SER A 547 34.74 -1.66 14.36
C SER A 547 35.53 -0.81 15.36
N ALA A 548 36.42 0.06 14.87
CA ALA A 548 37.01 1.11 15.70
C ALA A 548 35.93 2.11 16.13
N PRO A 549 35.95 2.62 17.38
CA PRO A 549 35.09 3.71 17.81
C PRO A 549 35.17 4.91 16.86
N ILE A 550 34.03 5.45 16.46
CA ILE A 550 33.91 6.75 15.79
C ILE A 550 33.55 7.76 16.88
N THR A 551 34.37 8.82 17.00
CA THR A 551 34.22 9.83 18.05
C THR A 551 34.33 11.23 17.49
N ASP A 552 33.75 12.20 18.20
CA ASP A 552 34.01 13.62 17.97
C ASP A 552 35.51 13.92 18.19
N ASN A 553 35.99 15.01 17.57
CA ASN A 553 37.34 15.50 17.80
C ASN A 553 37.26 16.79 18.63
N GLY A 554 37.55 16.71 19.92
CA GLY A 554 37.39 17.85 20.83
C GLY A 554 35.94 18.35 20.87
N ALA A 555 35.74 19.65 20.62
CA ALA A 555 34.40 20.26 20.55
C ALA A 555 33.73 20.15 19.17
N GLY A 556 34.42 19.61 18.17
CA GLY A 556 33.91 19.46 16.81
C GLY A 556 32.92 18.30 16.69
N VAL A 557 31.68 18.61 16.33
CA VAL A 557 30.61 17.62 16.14
C VAL A 557 30.83 16.86 14.83
N LEU A 558 30.91 15.54 14.91
CA LEU A 558 30.99 14.65 13.74
C LEU A 558 29.60 14.13 13.36
N THR A 559 29.20 14.40 12.12
CA THR A 559 28.06 13.75 11.47
C THR A 559 28.57 12.67 10.52
N LEU A 560 28.06 11.44 10.66
CA LEU A 560 28.43 10.34 9.78
C LEU A 560 27.50 10.30 8.56
N VAL A 561 28.05 10.45 7.35
CA VAL A 561 27.27 10.50 6.10
C VAL A 561 27.54 9.28 5.25
N LYS A 562 26.56 8.39 5.10
CA LYS A 562 26.65 7.19 4.27
C LYS A 562 26.13 7.48 2.85
N ASN A 563 27.00 7.28 1.86
CA ASN A 563 26.72 7.47 0.43
C ASN A 563 26.99 6.18 -0.37
N GLY A 564 26.55 6.16 -1.63
CA GLY A 564 26.76 5.03 -2.55
C GLY A 564 25.88 3.82 -2.22
N SER A 565 25.70 2.92 -3.17
CA SER A 565 24.74 1.81 -3.08
C SER A 565 25.15 0.66 -2.15
N GLY A 566 26.43 0.59 -1.74
CA GLY A 566 26.96 -0.50 -0.93
C GLY A 566 26.58 -0.48 0.55
N VAL A 567 27.16 -1.41 1.30
CA VAL A 567 26.86 -1.66 2.73
C VAL A 567 27.89 -1.00 3.64
N LEU A 568 27.42 -0.24 4.64
CA LEU A 568 28.22 0.19 5.78
C LEU A 568 27.80 -0.57 7.04
N ALA A 569 28.76 -1.24 7.66
CA ALA A 569 28.57 -1.96 8.91
C ALA A 569 29.30 -1.24 10.06
N LEU A 570 28.53 -0.79 11.06
CA LEU A 570 29.05 -0.19 12.28
C LEU A 570 29.05 -1.20 13.42
N ARG A 571 30.21 -1.44 14.02
CA ARG A 571 30.41 -2.43 15.08
C ARG A 571 31.08 -1.86 16.33
N GLY A 572 31.77 -0.74 16.19
CA GLY A 572 32.37 -0.03 17.32
C GLY A 572 31.32 0.57 18.25
N THR A 573 31.67 0.74 19.52
CA THR A 573 30.93 1.61 20.44
C THR A 573 31.28 3.05 20.08
N ASN A 574 30.32 3.78 19.51
CA ASN A 574 30.56 5.08 18.91
C ASN A 574 30.02 6.21 19.81
N THR A 575 30.67 7.37 19.81
CA THR A 575 30.31 8.50 20.66
C THR A 575 30.19 9.83 19.91
N PHE A 576 30.26 9.83 18.57
CA PHE A 576 30.01 11.03 17.78
C PHE A 576 28.60 11.60 18.03
N SER A 577 28.48 12.92 18.07
CA SER A 577 27.25 13.59 18.51
C SER A 577 26.38 14.16 17.38
N GLY A 578 26.84 14.18 16.13
CA GLY A 578 26.12 14.79 15.00
C GLY A 578 25.01 13.93 14.41
N GLY A 579 24.95 12.64 14.75
CA GLY A 579 24.02 11.68 14.17
C GLY A 579 24.48 11.09 12.84
N ILE A 580 23.59 10.35 12.19
CA ILE A 580 23.87 9.64 10.94
C ILE A 580 22.94 10.14 9.84
N VAL A 581 23.49 10.40 8.66
CA VAL A 581 22.72 10.67 7.44
C VAL A 581 22.98 9.58 6.40
N VAL A 582 21.92 8.91 5.94
CA VAL A 582 21.99 7.86 4.92
C VAL A 582 21.44 8.40 3.60
N ASN A 583 22.34 8.76 2.69
CA ASN A 583 22.01 9.22 1.34
C ASN A 583 21.96 8.09 0.31
N GLY A 584 22.38 6.87 0.66
CA GLY A 584 22.34 5.73 -0.26
C GLY A 584 22.87 4.43 0.36
N GLY A 585 22.47 3.30 -0.26
CA GLY A 585 22.92 1.97 0.12
C GLY A 585 22.37 1.51 1.47
N ASN A 586 23.02 0.57 2.14
CA ASN A 586 22.52 -0.06 3.37
C ASN A 586 23.37 0.31 4.60
N LEU A 587 22.71 0.44 5.75
CA LEU A 587 23.34 0.63 7.06
C LEU A 587 23.04 -0.57 7.96
N ILE A 588 24.08 -1.16 8.57
CA ILE A 588 23.96 -2.35 9.43
C ILE A 588 24.60 -2.07 10.79
N TRP A 589 23.85 -2.34 11.87
CA TRP A 589 24.32 -2.24 13.26
C TRP A 589 23.80 -3.41 14.10
N VAL A 590 24.31 -3.57 15.32
CA VAL A 590 23.91 -4.66 16.23
C VAL A 590 23.40 -4.17 17.58
N THR A 591 23.90 -3.04 18.06
CA THR A 591 23.46 -2.39 19.30
C THR A 591 23.21 -0.91 19.05
N ASP A 592 22.38 -0.28 19.89
CA ASP A 592 22.13 1.16 19.81
C ASP A 592 23.46 1.95 19.87
N ALA A 593 24.40 1.58 20.73
CA ALA A 593 25.70 2.25 20.86
C ALA A 593 26.56 2.28 19.57
N ASN A 594 26.24 1.45 18.57
CA ASN A 594 26.92 1.52 17.26
C ASN A 594 26.52 2.75 16.43
N LEU A 595 25.43 3.45 16.75
CA LEU A 595 24.96 4.57 15.93
C LEU A 595 25.37 5.97 16.46
N GLY A 596 26.30 6.03 17.43
CA GLY A 596 26.85 7.28 17.98
C GLY A 596 26.43 7.55 19.42
N ALA A 597 26.49 8.81 19.87
CA ALA A 597 25.99 9.20 21.19
C ALA A 597 24.48 8.87 21.34
N ALA A 598 23.98 8.76 22.57
CA ALA A 598 22.55 8.49 22.79
C ALA A 598 21.69 9.63 22.22
N ASN A 599 20.49 9.29 21.72
CA ASN A 599 19.47 10.23 21.21
C ASN A 599 19.79 11.02 19.93
N VAL A 600 20.97 10.86 19.31
CA VAL A 600 21.28 11.48 18.01
C VAL A 600 20.44 10.89 16.87
N PRO A 601 19.92 11.67 15.92
CA PRO A 601 19.02 11.13 14.90
C PRO A 601 19.74 10.27 13.87
N VAL A 602 18.99 9.32 13.28
CA VAL A 602 19.35 8.68 12.00
C VAL A 602 18.41 9.23 10.92
N THR A 603 18.96 10.02 10.02
CA THR A 603 18.22 10.66 8.91
C THR A 603 18.41 9.88 7.63
N ILE A 604 17.32 9.54 6.96
CA ILE A 604 17.30 8.74 5.73
C ILE A 604 16.86 9.62 4.55
N ASN A 605 17.76 9.79 3.60
CA ASN A 605 17.57 10.54 2.36
C ASN A 605 17.43 9.65 1.12
N ALA A 606 17.64 8.34 1.21
CA ALA A 606 17.41 7.45 0.08
C ALA A 606 16.74 6.15 0.52
N SER A 607 15.95 5.55 -0.36
CA SER A 607 15.39 4.23 -0.13
C SER A 607 16.52 3.24 0.12
N THR A 608 16.56 2.70 1.34
CA THR A 608 17.71 1.98 1.91
C THR A 608 17.21 0.75 2.64
N GLY A 609 18.03 -0.30 2.67
CA GLY A 609 17.91 -1.36 3.66
C GLY A 609 18.48 -0.90 5.00
N LEU A 610 17.59 -0.69 5.97
CA LEU A 610 17.89 -0.63 7.39
C LEU A 610 17.80 -2.06 7.93
N ALA A 611 18.91 -2.78 7.90
CA ALA A 611 18.90 -4.20 8.18
C ALA A 611 19.91 -4.59 9.25
N GLY A 612 19.44 -5.28 10.29
CA GLY A 612 20.25 -6.28 10.98
C GLY A 612 20.56 -7.41 10.00
N ASN A 613 21.84 -7.73 9.85
CA ASN A 613 22.28 -8.83 8.98
C ASN A 613 21.58 -10.17 9.33
N THR A 614 21.50 -11.05 8.35
CA THR A 614 20.79 -12.33 8.29
C THR A 614 21.11 -13.35 9.40
N ASN A 615 22.11 -13.10 10.25
CA ASN A 615 22.56 -13.98 11.33
C ASN A 615 22.66 -13.29 12.69
N ILE A 616 22.18 -12.05 12.81
CA ILE A 616 22.25 -11.28 14.05
C ILE A 616 20.83 -11.21 14.62
N GLY A 617 20.68 -11.49 15.92
CA GLY A 617 19.40 -11.47 16.62
C GLY A 617 18.69 -10.12 16.58
N ALA A 618 17.60 -9.99 17.34
CA ALA A 618 16.80 -8.76 17.36
C ALA A 618 17.67 -7.51 17.61
N VAL A 619 17.50 -6.49 16.76
CA VAL A 619 18.24 -5.22 16.85
C VAL A 619 17.32 -4.16 17.42
N THR A 620 17.83 -3.35 18.36
CA THR A 620 17.06 -2.24 18.97
C THR A 620 17.79 -0.92 18.80
N SER A 621 17.03 0.13 18.45
CA SER A 621 17.48 1.52 18.51
C SER A 621 16.50 2.36 19.34
N ASN A 622 17.03 3.20 20.22
CA ASN A 622 16.24 4.12 21.05
C ASN A 622 16.17 5.53 20.46
N ARG A 623 16.77 5.74 19.28
CA ARG A 623 16.96 7.06 18.70
C ARG A 623 15.84 7.46 17.73
N PRO A 624 15.64 8.77 17.48
CA PRO A 624 14.75 9.22 16.41
C PRO A 624 15.23 8.79 15.03
N PHE A 625 14.30 8.36 14.18
CA PHE A 625 14.56 8.12 12.76
C PHE A 625 13.75 9.11 11.93
N ILE A 626 14.43 9.80 11.02
CA ILE A 626 13.84 10.84 10.19
C ILE A 626 13.82 10.33 8.75
N LEU A 627 12.63 10.14 8.20
CA LEU A 627 12.40 9.65 6.84
C LEU A 627 12.05 10.83 5.95
N ASN A 628 12.98 11.28 5.12
CA ASN A 628 12.74 12.43 4.26
C ASN A 628 11.83 12.09 3.08
N GLU A 629 11.31 13.14 2.46
CA GLU A 629 10.33 13.05 1.38
C GLU A 629 10.78 12.10 0.25
N GLY A 630 9.85 11.24 -0.19
CA GLY A 630 10.07 10.34 -1.31
C GLY A 630 10.85 9.05 -0.99
N VAL A 631 11.37 8.93 0.23
CA VAL A 631 12.16 7.78 0.68
C VAL A 631 11.27 6.64 1.17
N ILE A 632 11.71 5.40 0.97
CA ILE A 632 11.16 4.22 1.65
C ILE A 632 12.27 3.49 2.38
N ALA A 633 12.26 3.57 3.71
CA ALA A 633 13.19 2.84 4.56
C ALA A 633 12.73 1.38 4.71
N THR A 634 13.55 0.44 4.25
CA THR A 634 13.23 -0.99 4.30
C THR A 634 13.84 -1.62 5.55
N PHE A 635 12.99 -2.06 6.48
CA PHE A 635 13.40 -2.91 7.59
C PHE A 635 13.54 -4.34 7.09
N ALA A 636 14.78 -4.78 6.88
CA ALA A 636 15.06 -6.17 6.53
C ALA A 636 15.52 -6.96 7.75
N SER A 637 15.07 -8.21 7.84
CA SER A 637 15.65 -9.23 8.71
C SER A 637 15.96 -10.45 7.84
N GLY A 638 16.96 -11.26 8.20
CA GLY A 638 17.28 -12.47 7.44
C GLY A 638 17.03 -13.79 8.17
N GLY A 639 16.36 -13.72 9.32
CA GLY A 639 15.84 -14.82 10.12
C GLY A 639 14.71 -14.30 11.03
N SER A 640 14.18 -15.11 11.95
CA SER A 640 13.04 -14.77 12.86
C SER A 640 13.28 -13.62 13.87
N GLY A 641 14.25 -12.73 13.62
CA GLY A 641 14.60 -11.59 14.45
C GLY A 641 13.65 -10.41 14.26
N SER A 642 13.67 -9.50 15.25
CA SER A 642 12.89 -8.27 15.24
C SER A 642 13.78 -7.03 15.11
N ASN A 643 13.38 -6.07 14.27
CA ASN A 643 13.93 -4.72 14.28
C ASN A 643 13.04 -3.85 15.17
N THR A 644 13.59 -3.33 16.27
CA THR A 644 12.85 -2.51 17.24
C THR A 644 13.36 -1.08 17.26
N MET A 645 12.44 -0.16 17.03
CA MET A 645 12.63 1.27 17.00
C MET A 645 11.81 1.86 18.14
N SER A 646 12.48 2.19 19.25
CA SER A 646 11.84 2.74 20.43
C SER A 646 11.79 4.27 20.41
N GLY A 647 12.68 4.91 19.65
CA GLY A 647 12.59 6.34 19.34
C GLY A 647 11.55 6.63 18.25
N PRO A 648 11.10 7.89 18.11
CA PRO A 648 10.06 8.26 17.14
C PRO A 648 10.54 8.12 15.69
N VAL A 649 9.70 7.54 14.84
CA VAL A 649 9.86 7.57 13.38
C VAL A 649 9.05 8.73 12.79
N GLN A 650 9.71 9.64 12.09
CA GLN A 650 9.17 10.94 11.67
C GLN A 650 9.45 11.24 10.19
N GLY A 651 8.81 12.28 9.64
CA GLY A 651 9.08 12.78 8.28
C GLY A 651 8.09 12.27 7.21
N SER A 652 8.18 12.77 5.99
CA SER A 652 7.21 12.43 4.92
C SER A 652 7.53 11.15 4.16
N GLY A 653 8.67 10.52 4.44
CA GLY A 653 9.05 9.22 3.89
C GLY A 653 8.23 8.06 4.47
N GLY A 654 8.29 6.92 3.78
CA GLY A 654 7.59 5.69 4.12
C GLY A 654 8.51 4.60 4.67
N ILE A 655 7.88 3.50 5.06
CA ILE A 655 8.56 2.30 5.54
C ILE A 655 8.16 1.09 4.70
N ALA A 656 9.10 0.17 4.54
CA ALA A 656 8.85 -1.15 4.00
C ALA A 656 9.34 -2.22 4.96
N LEU A 657 8.66 -3.35 5.00
CA LEU A 657 9.15 -4.57 5.62
C LEU A 657 9.61 -5.50 4.51
N PHE A 658 10.81 -6.06 4.61
CA PHE A 658 11.34 -7.04 3.66
C PHE A 658 12.00 -8.24 4.35
N HIS A 659 11.95 -9.40 3.69
CA HIS A 659 12.75 -10.56 4.02
C HIS A 659 12.95 -11.39 2.73
N GLY A 660 14.12 -11.99 2.58
CA GLY A 660 14.51 -12.73 1.36
C GLY A 660 14.52 -14.26 1.44
N ASN A 661 14.32 -14.87 2.62
CA ASN A 661 14.45 -16.32 2.87
C ASN A 661 13.30 -16.85 3.78
N ALA A 662 13.14 -18.17 3.91
CA ALA A 662 12.12 -18.78 4.78
C ALA A 662 12.24 -18.30 6.24
N GLY A 663 11.19 -17.63 6.77
CA GLY A 663 11.18 -17.05 8.12
C GLY A 663 10.05 -16.04 8.33
N SER A 664 10.11 -15.32 9.47
CA SER A 664 9.22 -14.20 9.77
C SER A 664 10.00 -12.93 10.08
N ALA A 665 9.54 -11.78 9.56
CA ALA A 665 10.08 -10.46 9.87
C ALA A 665 9.16 -9.72 10.84
N THR A 666 9.69 -9.16 11.91
CA THR A 666 8.94 -8.23 12.77
C THR A 666 9.62 -6.86 12.83
N ALA A 667 8.90 -5.80 12.51
CA ALA A 667 9.30 -4.43 12.80
C ALA A 667 8.44 -3.88 13.95
N ASN A 668 9.07 -3.34 14.99
CA ASN A 668 8.40 -2.72 16.13
C ASN A 668 8.71 -1.22 16.15
N LEU A 669 7.69 -0.37 16.02
CA LEU A 669 7.77 1.07 16.21
C LEU A 669 7.11 1.44 17.54
N ASN A 670 7.86 1.29 18.62
CA ASN A 670 7.33 1.35 19.99
C ASN A 670 7.09 2.78 20.49
N SER A 671 7.61 3.80 19.80
CA SER A 671 7.32 5.18 20.18
C SER A 671 5.83 5.51 20.03
N THR A 672 5.29 6.28 20.96
CA THR A 672 3.93 6.86 20.88
C THR A 672 3.90 8.16 20.08
N ALA A 673 5.05 8.59 19.57
CA ALA A 673 5.26 9.83 18.82
C ALA A 673 5.80 9.57 17.40
N ASN A 674 5.44 8.44 16.77
CA ASN A 674 5.69 8.27 15.34
C ASN A 674 4.78 9.23 14.56
N THR A 675 5.38 10.06 13.71
CA THR A 675 4.71 11.11 12.93
C THR A 675 4.94 10.99 11.42
N PHE A 676 5.50 9.88 10.95
CA PHE A 676 5.78 9.73 9.54
C PHE A 676 4.50 9.66 8.70
N THR A 677 4.50 10.24 7.49
CA THR A 677 3.32 10.32 6.62
C THR A 677 3.43 9.48 5.34
N GLY A 678 4.60 8.95 4.99
CA GLY A 678 4.76 8.13 3.80
C GLY A 678 4.10 6.75 3.90
N PRO A 679 4.15 5.96 2.81
CA PRO A 679 3.46 4.67 2.72
C PRO A 679 4.05 3.62 3.66
N ILE A 680 3.23 2.64 4.04
CA ILE A 680 3.65 1.42 4.74
C ILE A 680 3.53 0.26 3.76
N ARG A 681 4.63 -0.42 3.45
CA ARG A 681 4.65 -1.51 2.47
C ARG A 681 5.13 -2.81 3.08
N TYR A 682 4.38 -3.88 2.87
CA TYR A 682 4.85 -5.23 3.14
C TYR A 682 5.40 -5.81 1.85
N GLN A 683 6.69 -6.11 1.79
CA GLN A 683 7.37 -6.59 0.59
C GLN A 683 8.11 -7.90 0.93
N GLY A 684 8.10 -8.92 0.07
CA GLY A 684 8.91 -10.13 0.27
C GLY A 684 8.22 -11.43 -0.10
N THR A 685 8.92 -12.53 0.17
CA THR A 685 8.56 -13.91 -0.22
C THR A 685 8.19 -14.79 1.01
N ASN A 686 7.80 -14.17 2.13
CA ASN A 686 7.85 -14.80 3.46
C ASN A 686 6.53 -15.35 3.95
N VAL A 687 6.64 -16.29 4.89
CA VAL A 687 5.51 -16.90 5.59
C VAL A 687 4.90 -15.95 6.65
N GLY A 688 5.64 -14.93 7.12
CA GLY A 688 5.14 -13.97 8.13
C GLY A 688 5.81 -12.58 8.16
N LEU A 689 5.11 -11.49 7.87
CA LEU A 689 5.57 -10.11 8.09
C LEU A 689 4.67 -9.40 9.12
N THR A 690 5.24 -8.86 10.19
CA THR A 690 4.49 -8.15 11.23
C THR A 690 5.07 -6.76 11.48
N LEU A 691 4.21 -5.74 11.42
CA LEU A 691 4.51 -4.40 11.90
C LEU A 691 3.70 -4.14 13.17
N ASN A 692 4.38 -3.93 14.28
CA ASN A 692 3.78 -3.42 15.52
C ASN A 692 4.08 -1.93 15.62
N MET A 693 3.08 -1.10 15.96
CA MET A 693 3.31 0.32 16.19
C MET A 693 2.36 0.92 17.21
N ASN A 694 2.83 1.89 17.99
CA ASN A 694 2.01 2.55 19.01
C ASN A 694 1.36 3.87 18.53
N SER A 695 1.78 4.41 17.38
CA SER A 695 1.16 5.57 16.73
C SER A 695 1.55 5.64 15.25
N VAL A 696 0.77 6.39 14.46
CA VAL A 696 1.07 6.77 13.06
C VAL A 696 0.31 8.06 12.72
N ALA A 697 0.91 9.00 11.98
CA ALA A 697 0.30 10.32 11.70
C ALA A 697 -0.54 10.33 10.42
N ASP A 698 -1.83 10.58 10.48
CA ASP A 698 -2.75 10.48 9.35
C ASP A 698 -3.26 11.83 8.81
N ALA A 699 -2.40 12.54 8.09
CA ALA A 699 -2.71 13.83 7.46
C ALA A 699 -3.10 13.65 5.97
N PRO A 700 -3.76 14.64 5.33
CA PRO A 700 -3.98 14.64 3.89
C PRO A 700 -2.68 14.36 3.11
N GLY A 701 -2.73 13.44 2.14
CA GLY A 701 -1.55 12.99 1.40
C GLY A 701 -0.76 11.87 2.08
N ALA A 702 -1.19 11.36 3.23
CA ALA A 702 -0.56 10.19 3.85
C ALA A 702 -0.63 8.96 2.93
N GLY A 703 0.49 8.22 2.84
CA GLY A 703 0.60 7.05 1.97
C GLY A 703 -0.14 5.83 2.51
N ASN A 704 -0.66 5.00 1.59
CA ASN A 704 -1.42 3.79 1.92
C ASN A 704 -0.63 2.77 2.75
N ILE A 705 -1.38 1.89 3.41
CA ILE A 705 -0.90 0.64 4.00
C ILE A 705 -1.14 -0.46 2.98
N THR A 706 -0.08 -0.90 2.32
CA THR A 706 -0.14 -1.87 1.22
C THR A 706 0.45 -3.19 1.64
N PHE A 707 -0.39 -4.21 1.73
CA PHE A 707 0.04 -5.59 1.82
C PHE A 707 0.56 -6.02 0.43
N GLY A 708 1.86 -6.12 0.22
CA GLY A 708 2.41 -6.47 -1.10
C GLY A 708 2.40 -7.97 -1.40
N HIS A 709 2.80 -8.33 -2.62
CA HIS A 709 3.06 -9.70 -3.05
C HIS A 709 4.24 -9.69 -4.02
N LEU A 710 5.21 -10.61 -3.85
CA LEU A 710 6.18 -10.87 -4.91
C LEU A 710 6.05 -12.26 -5.53
N PHE A 711 6.05 -13.39 -4.82
CA PHE A 711 5.90 -14.71 -5.48
C PHE A 711 5.27 -15.75 -4.52
N GLY A 712 4.74 -16.86 -5.08
CA GLY A 712 3.79 -17.78 -4.45
C GLY A 712 4.21 -18.49 -3.15
N GLY A 713 3.23 -18.66 -2.25
CA GLY A 713 3.30 -19.33 -0.94
C GLY A 713 2.20 -18.82 0.00
N ALA A 714 1.87 -19.54 1.08
CA ALA A 714 0.99 -19.02 2.14
C ALA A 714 1.75 -18.01 3.02
N GLN A 715 1.23 -16.79 3.11
CA GLN A 715 1.90 -15.67 3.78
C GLN A 715 0.98 -15.03 4.80
N THR A 716 1.48 -14.73 6.00
CA THR A 716 0.76 -13.92 6.98
C THR A 716 1.36 -12.53 7.01
N MET A 717 0.58 -11.50 6.70
CA MET A 717 0.99 -10.11 6.86
C MET A 717 0.14 -9.47 7.95
N THR A 718 0.76 -8.81 8.94
CA THR A 718 0.06 -8.25 10.08
C THR A 718 0.43 -6.78 10.27
N PHE A 719 -0.57 -5.91 10.18
CA PHE A 719 -0.53 -4.55 10.68
C PHE A 719 -1.16 -4.52 12.07
N ASN A 720 -0.38 -4.20 13.10
CA ASN A 720 -0.84 -4.23 14.49
C ASN A 720 -0.62 -2.89 15.20
N ILE A 721 -1.68 -2.35 15.79
CA ILE A 721 -1.57 -1.28 16.79
C ILE A 721 -1.21 -1.92 18.13
N GLY A 722 -0.02 -1.59 18.64
CA GLY A 722 0.58 -2.19 19.83
C GLY A 722 -0.09 -1.74 21.13
N ALA A 723 0.08 -2.56 22.17
CA ALA A 723 -0.48 -2.30 23.50
C ALA A 723 0.01 -0.99 24.15
N GLY A 724 1.13 -0.43 23.67
CA GLY A 724 1.68 0.83 24.16
C GLY A 724 1.03 2.08 23.57
N ALA A 725 0.07 1.97 22.65
CA ALA A 725 -0.63 3.14 22.11
C ALA A 725 -1.39 3.89 23.23
N THR A 726 -1.15 5.20 23.34
CA THR A 726 -1.71 6.06 24.41
C THR A 726 -2.90 6.89 23.96
N ALA A 727 -3.25 6.87 22.69
CA ALA A 727 -4.40 7.57 22.11
C ALA A 727 -5.05 6.73 21.00
N PRO A 728 -6.32 6.99 20.64
CA PRO A 728 -6.96 6.37 19.48
C PRO A 728 -6.16 6.60 18.19
N VAL A 729 -6.11 5.58 17.35
CA VAL A 729 -5.50 5.66 16.02
C VAL A 729 -6.61 5.73 14.98
N THR A 730 -6.67 6.83 14.24
CA THR A 730 -7.68 7.06 13.20
C THR A 730 -7.01 7.21 11.84
N LEU A 731 -7.42 6.38 10.87
CA LEU A 731 -6.97 6.39 9.49
C LEU A 731 -8.07 6.96 8.58
N ASN A 732 -8.04 8.28 8.38
CA ASN A 732 -8.87 9.03 7.44
C ASN A 732 -8.24 9.12 6.03
N HIS A 733 -6.91 9.09 5.95
CA HIS A 733 -6.17 9.36 4.71
C HIS A 733 -5.37 8.14 4.22
N ARG A 734 -4.99 7.23 5.12
CA ARG A 734 -4.35 5.97 4.74
C ARG A 734 -5.35 4.89 4.38
N ARG A 735 -5.42 4.54 3.09
CA ARG A 735 -6.17 3.36 2.66
C ARG A 735 -5.44 2.07 3.01
N ILE A 736 -6.22 1.04 3.29
CA ILE A 736 -5.72 -0.33 3.33
C ILE A 736 -5.82 -0.90 1.93
N GLU A 737 -4.72 -1.45 1.43
CA GLU A 737 -4.64 -2.07 0.10
C GLU A 737 -4.27 -3.55 0.25
N LEU A 738 -5.15 -4.41 -0.29
CA LEU A 738 -4.96 -5.85 -0.20
C LEU A 738 -3.93 -6.35 -1.21
N GLY A 739 -3.03 -7.22 -0.77
CA GLY A 739 -2.08 -7.92 -1.63
C GLY A 739 -2.73 -8.85 -2.64
N VAL A 740 -2.01 -9.10 -3.74
CA VAL A 740 -2.44 -9.95 -4.85
C VAL A 740 -2.07 -11.43 -4.58
N GLY A 741 -2.93 -12.38 -4.96
CA GLY A 741 -2.65 -13.83 -4.85
C GLY A 741 -3.57 -14.62 -3.90
N PRO A 742 -3.76 -15.95 -4.12
CA PRO A 742 -4.78 -16.76 -3.44
C PRO A 742 -4.45 -17.23 -2.00
N GLN A 743 -3.31 -16.81 -1.41
CA GLN A 743 -2.78 -17.40 -0.18
C GLN A 743 -2.18 -16.36 0.81
N VAL A 744 -2.50 -15.08 0.69
CA VAL A 744 -2.03 -14.05 1.63
C VAL A 744 -3.10 -13.83 2.71
N LEU A 745 -2.83 -14.24 3.94
CA LEU A 745 -3.59 -13.88 5.13
C LEU A 745 -3.16 -12.49 5.57
N GLN A 746 -4.02 -11.51 5.35
CA GLN A 746 -3.74 -10.12 5.68
C GLN A 746 -4.48 -9.80 6.96
N THR A 747 -3.78 -9.37 7.99
CA THR A 747 -4.31 -9.16 9.32
C THR A 747 -4.18 -7.70 9.71
N ILE A 748 -5.29 -7.11 10.12
CA ILE A 748 -5.32 -5.84 10.85
C ILE A 748 -5.67 -6.19 12.29
N SER A 749 -4.78 -5.89 13.21
CA SER A 749 -4.94 -6.21 14.62
C SER A 749 -4.86 -4.96 15.49
N ASN A 750 -5.66 -4.93 16.54
CA ASN A 750 -5.52 -3.96 17.61
C ASN A 750 -5.21 -4.66 18.93
N ALA A 751 -3.96 -4.58 19.39
CA ALA A 751 -3.54 -5.06 20.70
C ALA A 751 -3.68 -3.99 21.81
N SER A 752 -4.05 -2.75 21.46
CA SER A 752 -4.23 -1.64 22.40
C SER A 752 -5.61 -1.63 23.05
N THR A 753 -5.70 -0.97 24.20
CA THR A 753 -7.00 -0.56 24.78
C THR A 753 -7.60 0.64 24.05
N GLN A 754 -6.82 1.34 23.24
CA GLN A 754 -7.27 2.49 22.44
C GLN A 754 -8.00 2.02 21.18
N LEU A 755 -8.95 2.83 20.71
CA LEU A 755 -9.72 2.51 19.51
C LEU A 755 -8.85 2.63 18.25
N LEU A 756 -8.94 1.65 17.34
CA LEU A 756 -8.46 1.76 15.96
C LEU A 756 -9.65 2.02 15.03
N THR A 757 -9.62 3.13 14.30
CA THR A 757 -10.68 3.50 13.34
C THR A 757 -10.11 3.62 11.93
N ILE A 758 -10.74 2.98 10.96
CA ILE A 758 -10.39 3.02 9.53
C ILE A 758 -11.57 3.62 8.78
N ASN A 759 -11.45 4.87 8.35
CA ASN A 759 -12.51 5.60 7.65
C ASN A 759 -12.40 5.51 6.12
N THR A 760 -11.29 5.01 5.62
CA THR A 760 -11.06 4.80 4.17
C THR A 760 -11.62 3.49 3.67
N ASP A 761 -12.15 3.48 2.45
CA ASP A 761 -12.54 2.26 1.74
C ASP A 761 -11.35 1.29 1.59
N LEU A 762 -11.65 -0.02 1.61
CA LEU A 762 -10.68 -1.06 1.31
C LEU A 762 -10.36 -1.05 -0.19
N LEU A 763 -9.08 -1.01 -0.53
CA LEU A 763 -8.63 -1.07 -1.92
C LEU A 763 -8.23 -2.49 -2.29
N ASP A 764 -8.79 -2.98 -3.39
CA ASP A 764 -8.46 -4.25 -4.02
C ASP A 764 -7.92 -3.98 -5.44
N ASN A 765 -6.59 -3.88 -5.58
CA ASN A 765 -5.93 -3.50 -6.84
C ASN A 765 -5.35 -4.69 -7.61
N SER A 766 -5.82 -5.91 -7.34
CA SER A 766 -5.36 -7.06 -8.11
C SER A 766 -5.64 -6.86 -9.59
N PRO A 767 -4.65 -7.11 -10.46
CA PRO A 767 -4.94 -7.23 -11.88
C PRO A 767 -6.00 -8.32 -12.02
N ALA A 768 -7.08 -8.00 -12.72
CA ALA A 768 -8.17 -8.93 -12.92
C ALA A 768 -7.59 -10.22 -13.53
N LEU A 769 -7.95 -11.36 -12.93
CA LEU A 769 -7.71 -12.74 -13.37
C LEU A 769 -6.37 -13.34 -12.94
N ALA A 770 -6.44 -14.48 -12.23
CA ALA A 770 -5.35 -15.44 -12.17
C ALA A 770 -4.99 -15.93 -13.60
N ALA A 771 -3.79 -16.50 -13.78
CA ALA A 771 -3.33 -17.05 -15.06
C ALA A 771 -4.26 -18.12 -15.69
N ASN A 772 -5.32 -18.55 -14.99
CA ASN A 772 -6.35 -19.50 -15.40
C ASN A 772 -7.78 -18.90 -15.52
N GLY A 773 -7.95 -17.59 -15.41
CA GLY A 773 -9.25 -16.92 -15.61
C GLY A 773 -10.27 -17.04 -14.47
N SER A 774 -9.89 -17.53 -13.29
CA SER A 774 -10.76 -17.56 -12.09
C SER A 774 -10.47 -16.41 -11.12
N PRO A 775 -11.49 -15.81 -10.48
CA PRO A 775 -11.32 -14.87 -9.36
C PRO A 775 -10.46 -15.46 -8.25
N LEU A 776 -9.55 -14.67 -7.67
CA LEU A 776 -8.82 -15.08 -6.48
C LEU A 776 -9.69 -14.90 -5.24
N VAL A 777 -9.39 -15.65 -4.18
CA VAL A 777 -10.00 -15.47 -2.87
C VAL A 777 -8.98 -14.81 -1.94
N LYS A 778 -9.33 -13.66 -1.38
CA LYS A 778 -8.50 -12.91 -0.43
C LYS A 778 -9.15 -12.89 0.94
N THR A 779 -8.39 -13.14 2.00
CA THR A 779 -8.92 -13.10 3.37
C THR A 779 -8.32 -11.94 4.14
N LEU A 780 -9.17 -11.01 4.57
CA LEU A 780 -8.84 -9.96 5.54
C LEU A 780 -9.24 -10.44 6.94
N THR A 781 -8.24 -10.57 7.82
CA THR A 781 -8.42 -10.92 9.22
C THR A 781 -8.44 -9.66 10.07
N LEU A 782 -9.51 -9.46 10.85
CA LEU A 782 -9.65 -8.41 11.85
C LEU A 782 -9.40 -9.03 13.23
N GLY A 783 -8.31 -8.65 13.88
CA GLY A 783 -7.78 -9.33 15.07
C GLY A 783 -7.57 -8.44 16.29
N GLY A 784 -7.03 -9.04 17.34
CA GLY A 784 -6.57 -8.34 18.55
C GLY A 784 -7.54 -8.40 19.75
N VAL A 785 -7.04 -7.90 20.88
CA VAL A 785 -7.79 -7.81 22.15
C VAL A 785 -8.54 -6.48 22.28
N GLY A 786 -8.06 -5.44 21.57
CA GLY A 786 -8.64 -4.12 21.48
C GLY A 786 -9.80 -4.02 20.50
N ASN A 787 -10.54 -2.92 20.57
CA ASN A 787 -11.66 -2.67 19.68
C ASN A 787 -11.21 -1.98 18.38
N GLY A 788 -11.85 -2.31 17.25
CA GLY A 788 -11.61 -1.69 15.95
C GLY A 788 -12.91 -1.28 15.26
N VAL A 789 -12.85 -0.26 14.41
CA VAL A 789 -13.95 0.17 13.54
C VAL A 789 -13.44 0.27 12.11
N PHE A 790 -14.11 -0.41 11.20
CA PHE A 790 -13.93 -0.25 9.76
C PHE A 790 -15.18 0.47 9.22
N ALA A 791 -15.06 1.79 9.06
CA ALA A 791 -16.14 2.66 8.59
C ALA A 791 -16.12 2.88 7.08
N GLY A 792 -14.97 2.68 6.43
CA GLY A 792 -14.90 2.60 4.98
C GLY A 792 -15.67 1.39 4.42
N ASN A 793 -16.00 1.43 3.14
CA ASN A 793 -16.66 0.34 2.45
C ASN A 793 -15.67 -0.80 2.17
N ILE A 794 -16.05 -2.04 2.50
CA ILE A 794 -15.38 -3.25 2.01
C ILE A 794 -16.10 -3.68 0.74
N ARG A 795 -15.52 -3.33 -0.41
CA ARG A 795 -15.99 -3.70 -1.74
C ARG A 795 -14.97 -4.60 -2.38
N GLN A 796 -15.45 -5.56 -3.16
CA GLN A 796 -14.57 -6.45 -3.91
C GLN A 796 -14.44 -5.99 -5.36
N GLY A 797 -13.26 -6.15 -5.93
CA GLY A 797 -13.03 -5.96 -7.35
C GLY A 797 -13.37 -7.22 -8.14
N ALA A 798 -12.41 -7.68 -8.96
CA ALA A 798 -12.53 -8.95 -9.66
C ALA A 798 -12.42 -10.17 -8.72
N ASP A 799 -11.81 -10.01 -7.55
CA ASP A 799 -11.56 -11.07 -6.57
C ASP A 799 -12.70 -11.19 -5.56
N THR A 800 -12.78 -12.35 -4.89
CA THR A 800 -13.70 -12.58 -3.77
C THR A 800 -13.00 -12.24 -2.46
N ILE A 801 -13.55 -11.29 -1.69
CA ILE A 801 -13.03 -10.93 -0.36
C ILE A 801 -13.78 -11.70 0.72
N ARG A 802 -13.04 -12.36 1.61
CA ARG A 802 -13.50 -13.01 2.84
C ARG A 802 -13.06 -12.19 4.05
N ILE A 803 -13.88 -12.19 5.10
CA ILE A 803 -13.57 -11.55 6.38
C ILE A 803 -13.44 -12.61 7.46
N THR A 804 -12.37 -12.56 8.25
CA THR A 804 -12.24 -13.35 9.48
C THR A 804 -12.11 -12.43 10.67
N LYS A 805 -13.03 -12.49 11.63
CA LYS A 805 -12.91 -11.82 12.92
C LYS A 805 -12.29 -12.77 13.94
N ALA A 806 -11.07 -12.46 14.39
CA ALA A 806 -10.30 -13.18 15.40
C ALA A 806 -10.00 -12.30 16.62
N GLY A 807 -9.45 -12.90 17.69
CA GLY A 807 -9.13 -12.21 18.95
C GLY A 807 -10.37 -11.83 19.77
N THR A 808 -10.18 -11.43 21.02
CA THR A 808 -11.27 -11.19 21.99
C THR A 808 -11.94 -9.82 21.83
N GLY A 809 -11.33 -8.90 21.09
CA GLY A 809 -11.86 -7.54 20.91
C GLY A 809 -13.15 -7.48 20.07
N THR A 810 -13.76 -6.29 20.01
CA THR A 810 -14.91 -6.02 19.13
C THR A 810 -14.46 -5.30 17.87
N TRP A 811 -14.80 -5.82 16.69
CA TRP A 811 -14.65 -5.08 15.43
C TRP A 811 -16.01 -4.67 14.89
N THR A 812 -16.19 -3.39 14.56
CA THR A 812 -17.43 -2.86 13.98
C THR A 812 -17.23 -2.59 12.49
N LEU A 813 -18.11 -3.15 11.66
CA LEU A 813 -18.23 -2.78 10.25
C LEU A 813 -19.43 -1.83 10.11
N SER A 814 -19.17 -0.57 9.75
CA SER A 814 -20.22 0.46 9.62
C SER A 814 -20.32 1.08 8.22
N GLY A 815 -19.40 0.74 7.31
CA GLY A 815 -19.52 1.10 5.89
C GLY A 815 -20.56 0.25 5.15
N ASN A 816 -20.91 0.66 3.94
CA ASN A 816 -21.76 -0.14 3.04
C ASN A 816 -20.92 -1.23 2.38
N ASN A 817 -20.91 -2.42 2.98
CA ASN A 817 -20.07 -3.53 2.55
C ASN A 817 -20.76 -4.36 1.45
N THR A 818 -20.06 -4.64 0.35
CA THR A 818 -20.63 -5.39 -0.79
C THR A 818 -19.82 -6.60 -1.21
N TYR A 819 -18.84 -7.02 -0.39
CA TYR A 819 -18.09 -8.24 -0.60
C TYR A 819 -18.98 -9.49 -0.43
N THR A 820 -18.63 -10.57 -1.14
CA THR A 820 -19.43 -11.79 -1.22
C THR A 820 -18.78 -13.04 -0.64
N GLY A 821 -17.49 -13.00 -0.32
CA GLY A 821 -16.82 -14.12 0.32
C GLY A 821 -17.27 -14.30 1.76
N GLN A 822 -17.18 -15.54 2.25
CA GLN A 822 -17.56 -15.93 3.61
C GLN A 822 -16.95 -15.03 4.70
N THR A 823 -17.79 -14.67 5.66
CA THR A 823 -17.43 -14.04 6.94
C THR A 823 -17.37 -15.10 8.04
N VAL A 824 -16.25 -15.19 8.74
CA VAL A 824 -16.03 -16.11 9.87
C VAL A 824 -15.77 -15.30 11.13
N VAL A 825 -16.60 -15.48 12.17
CA VAL A 825 -16.35 -14.92 13.51
C VAL A 825 -15.77 -16.03 14.38
N SER A 826 -14.45 -16.10 14.49
CA SER A 826 -13.74 -17.15 15.24
C SER A 826 -13.58 -16.84 16.73
N ALA A 827 -13.54 -15.56 17.11
CA ALA A 827 -13.50 -15.11 18.50
C ALA A 827 -13.97 -13.65 18.67
N GLY A 828 -14.37 -13.30 19.89
CA GLY A 828 -14.79 -11.94 20.24
C GLY A 828 -16.11 -11.55 19.58
N VAL A 829 -16.27 -10.26 19.24
CA VAL A 829 -17.52 -9.72 18.70
C VAL A 829 -17.29 -9.07 17.33
N LEU A 830 -18.07 -9.45 16.32
CA LEU A 830 -18.21 -8.68 15.09
C LEU A 830 -19.51 -7.87 15.17
N ALA A 831 -19.44 -6.54 15.15
CA ALA A 831 -20.61 -5.68 15.14
C ALA A 831 -20.92 -5.19 13.72
N LEU A 832 -22.18 -5.29 13.30
CA LEU A 832 -22.67 -4.79 12.02
C LEU A 832 -23.60 -3.62 12.30
N THR A 833 -23.24 -2.43 11.81
CA THR A 833 -23.96 -1.18 12.13
C THR A 833 -24.36 -0.47 10.84
N GLY A 834 -25.49 -0.90 10.26
CA GLY A 834 -26.03 -0.38 9.00
C GLY A 834 -25.31 -0.91 7.75
N GLY A 835 -26.08 -1.11 6.67
CA GLY A 835 -25.57 -1.59 5.38
C GLY A 835 -25.92 -3.06 5.06
N SER A 836 -25.68 -3.45 3.81
CA SER A 836 -25.76 -4.85 3.36
C SER A 836 -24.48 -5.59 3.73
N THR A 837 -24.55 -6.89 3.91
CA THR A 837 -23.41 -7.80 3.93
C THR A 837 -23.68 -8.83 2.84
N ALA A 838 -23.02 -8.73 1.68
CA ALA A 838 -23.31 -9.66 0.59
C ALA A 838 -22.68 -11.05 0.79
N SER A 839 -22.43 -11.48 2.04
CA SER A 839 -21.65 -12.68 2.39
C SER A 839 -22.37 -13.65 3.33
N PRO A 840 -22.12 -14.96 3.22
CA PRO A 840 -22.39 -15.94 4.26
C PRO A 840 -21.64 -15.61 5.56
N VAL A 841 -22.31 -15.72 6.70
CA VAL A 841 -21.71 -15.50 8.03
C VAL A 841 -21.72 -16.81 8.82
N SER A 842 -20.59 -17.14 9.43
CA SER A 842 -20.44 -18.27 10.36
C SER A 842 -19.83 -17.79 11.67
N ILE A 843 -20.34 -18.30 12.79
CA ILE A 843 -19.95 -17.86 14.14
C ILE A 843 -19.48 -19.08 14.93
N SER A 844 -18.27 -19.04 15.47
CA SER A 844 -17.70 -20.12 16.29
C SER A 844 -18.22 -20.06 17.73
N ALA A 845 -18.08 -21.18 18.45
CA ALA A 845 -18.50 -21.25 19.85
C ALA A 845 -17.72 -20.23 20.70
N GLY A 846 -18.44 -19.49 21.55
CA GLY A 846 -17.86 -18.42 22.37
C GLY A 846 -17.63 -17.09 21.64
N ALA A 847 -17.95 -16.99 20.35
CA ALA A 847 -17.97 -15.73 19.61
C ALA A 847 -19.40 -15.16 19.49
N ALA A 848 -19.50 -13.87 19.14
CA ALA A 848 -20.80 -13.22 18.95
C ALA A 848 -20.85 -12.33 17.71
N LEU A 849 -22.03 -12.25 17.10
CA LEU A 849 -22.38 -11.21 16.14
C LEU A 849 -23.24 -10.17 16.86
N GLN A 850 -22.92 -8.88 16.69
CA GLN A 850 -23.65 -7.79 17.33
C GLN A 850 -24.47 -6.99 16.32
N PHE A 851 -25.73 -6.74 16.66
CA PHE A 851 -26.63 -5.84 15.93
C PHE A 851 -26.96 -4.61 16.78
N THR A 852 -27.17 -3.48 16.11
CA THR A 852 -27.59 -2.22 16.75
C THR A 852 -29.08 -2.00 16.50
N ILE A 853 -29.84 -1.75 17.56
CA ILE A 853 -31.28 -1.45 17.48
C ILE A 853 -31.52 -0.23 16.57
N GLY A 854 -32.48 -0.35 15.65
CA GLY A 854 -32.81 0.69 14.67
C GLY A 854 -31.89 0.74 13.45
N SER A 855 -30.94 -0.20 13.30
CA SER A 855 -30.04 -0.30 12.14
C SER A 855 -30.06 -1.72 11.54
N PRO A 856 -31.15 -2.12 10.85
CA PRO A 856 -31.25 -3.45 10.28
C PRO A 856 -30.19 -3.68 9.18
N VAL A 857 -29.70 -4.91 9.10
CA VAL A 857 -28.70 -5.36 8.12
C VAL A 857 -29.37 -6.30 7.11
N THR A 858 -28.84 -6.40 5.90
CA THR A 858 -29.26 -7.42 4.94
C THR A 858 -28.12 -8.40 4.65
N SER A 859 -28.44 -9.67 4.39
CA SER A 859 -27.50 -10.67 3.87
C SER A 859 -27.97 -11.21 2.53
N SER A 860 -27.07 -11.31 1.56
CA SER A 860 -27.38 -11.91 0.25
C SER A 860 -27.31 -13.44 0.23
N SER A 861 -27.01 -14.09 1.36
CA SER A 861 -27.00 -15.55 1.49
C SER A 861 -27.91 -16.03 2.62
N SER A 862 -27.94 -17.35 2.85
CA SER A 862 -28.48 -17.92 4.07
C SER A 862 -27.64 -17.54 5.30
N PHE A 863 -28.26 -17.59 6.47
CA PHE A 863 -27.65 -17.25 7.75
C PHE A 863 -27.80 -18.41 8.75
N ASP A 864 -26.68 -18.94 9.24
CA ASP A 864 -26.65 -20.11 10.14
C ASP A 864 -26.32 -19.66 11.58
N LEU A 865 -27.16 -20.07 12.53
CA LEU A 865 -27.14 -19.68 13.93
C LEU A 865 -26.76 -20.81 14.90
N ASN A 866 -26.35 -21.99 14.41
CA ASN A 866 -26.25 -23.20 15.26
C ASN A 866 -25.13 -23.21 16.32
N VAL A 867 -24.14 -22.30 16.26
CA VAL A 867 -22.89 -22.42 17.06
C VAL A 867 -22.52 -21.16 17.87
N GLY A 868 -22.99 -19.98 17.46
CA GLY A 868 -22.62 -18.69 18.06
C GLY A 868 -23.75 -17.98 18.81
N SER A 869 -23.44 -16.81 19.39
CA SER A 869 -24.43 -15.98 20.09
C SER A 869 -24.68 -14.64 19.38
N ILE A 870 -25.84 -14.04 19.65
CA ILE A 870 -26.23 -12.72 19.14
C ILE A 870 -26.18 -11.71 20.29
N ARG A 871 -25.46 -10.61 20.07
CA ARG A 871 -25.40 -9.48 20.99
C ARG A 871 -26.23 -8.32 20.44
N ILE A 872 -26.90 -7.59 21.33
CA ILE A 872 -27.67 -6.41 20.96
C ILE A 872 -27.00 -5.17 21.57
N SER A 873 -26.91 -4.11 20.78
CA SER A 873 -26.50 -2.78 21.20
C SER A 873 -27.68 -1.82 21.08
N GLY A 874 -27.84 -0.94 22.08
CA GLY A 874 -28.99 -0.04 22.20
C GLY A 874 -30.10 -0.61 23.08
N THR A 875 -31.02 0.26 23.48
CA THR A 875 -32.16 -0.07 24.36
C THR A 875 -33.39 -0.35 23.50
N PRO A 876 -33.99 -1.56 23.52
CA PRO A 876 -35.19 -1.83 22.76
C PRO A 876 -36.39 -1.12 23.39
N THR A 877 -37.16 -0.40 22.57
CA THR A 877 -38.36 0.36 23.01
C THR A 877 -39.65 -0.12 22.34
N ALA A 878 -39.55 -0.72 21.15
CA ALA A 878 -40.69 -1.30 20.43
C ALA A 878 -40.88 -2.80 20.70
N ALA A 879 -42.06 -3.32 20.35
CA ALA A 879 -42.41 -4.72 20.51
C ALA A 879 -41.59 -5.69 19.64
N SER A 880 -41.05 -5.19 18.53
CA SER A 880 -40.27 -5.97 17.58
C SER A 880 -39.25 -5.08 16.90
N HIS A 881 -38.01 -5.56 16.76
CA HIS A 881 -36.94 -4.92 15.99
C HIS A 881 -36.36 -5.93 15.01
N THR A 882 -36.37 -5.60 13.71
CA THR A 882 -35.65 -6.39 12.71
C THR A 882 -34.15 -6.14 12.86
N LEU A 883 -33.38 -7.22 13.01
CA LEU A 883 -31.93 -7.17 13.17
C LEU A 883 -31.21 -7.43 11.85
N ILE A 884 -31.57 -8.54 11.20
CA ILE A 884 -31.03 -8.93 9.89
C ILE A 884 -32.09 -9.61 9.03
N THR A 885 -32.05 -9.38 7.72
CA THR A 885 -32.83 -10.09 6.72
C THR A 885 -31.92 -10.80 5.72
N ALA A 886 -32.04 -12.12 5.63
CA ALA A 886 -31.34 -12.98 4.67
C ALA A 886 -32.09 -13.05 3.32
N SER A 887 -31.39 -13.40 2.24
CA SER A 887 -31.98 -13.52 0.90
C SER A 887 -32.75 -14.82 0.69
N SER A 888 -32.41 -15.89 1.42
CA SER A 888 -33.04 -17.21 1.26
C SER A 888 -33.61 -17.78 2.56
N GLU A 889 -32.78 -18.02 3.58
CA GLU A 889 -33.19 -18.77 4.79
C GLU A 889 -32.31 -18.42 5.99
N ILE A 890 -32.89 -18.48 7.19
CA ILE A 890 -32.16 -18.47 8.46
C ILE A 890 -32.36 -19.84 9.13
N ILE A 891 -31.26 -20.52 9.47
CA ILE A 891 -31.27 -21.88 10.01
C ILE A 891 -30.66 -21.88 11.43
N GLY A 892 -31.20 -22.71 12.31
CA GLY A 892 -30.73 -22.86 13.70
C GLY A 892 -31.52 -22.04 14.71
N THR A 893 -31.21 -22.22 16.00
CA THR A 893 -31.89 -21.53 17.10
C THR A 893 -31.03 -20.36 17.60
N PRO A 894 -31.49 -19.09 17.46
CA PRO A 894 -30.73 -17.95 17.95
C PRO A 894 -30.57 -17.97 19.47
N VAL A 895 -29.39 -17.61 19.96
CA VAL A 895 -29.11 -17.46 21.40
C VAL A 895 -28.63 -16.05 21.68
N LEU A 896 -29.24 -15.37 22.65
CA LEU A 896 -28.75 -14.08 23.14
C LEU A 896 -27.45 -14.28 23.93
N ALA A 897 -26.43 -13.49 23.61
CA ALA A 897 -25.17 -13.47 24.35
C ALA A 897 -25.35 -13.02 25.82
N ALA A 898 -26.36 -12.16 26.06
CA ALA A 898 -26.82 -11.78 27.38
C ALA A 898 -28.35 -11.60 27.35
N PRO A 899 -29.11 -12.11 28.34
CA PRO A 899 -30.55 -11.92 28.41
C PRO A 899 -30.93 -10.43 28.40
N ILE A 900 -31.97 -10.09 27.64
CA ILE A 900 -32.55 -8.75 27.62
C ILE A 900 -33.94 -8.88 28.25
N PRO A 901 -34.22 -8.22 29.40
CA PRO A 901 -35.49 -8.39 30.09
C PRO A 901 -36.70 -8.17 29.18
N GLY A 902 -37.58 -9.18 29.11
CA GLY A 902 -38.81 -9.13 28.31
C GLY A 902 -38.61 -9.33 26.79
N TYR A 903 -37.39 -9.59 26.30
CA TYR A 903 -37.14 -9.79 24.87
C TYR A 903 -36.49 -11.15 24.58
N GLU A 904 -36.88 -11.74 23.45
CA GLU A 904 -36.31 -12.96 22.89
C GLU A 904 -35.93 -12.76 21.42
N LEU A 905 -35.06 -13.64 20.90
CA LEU A 905 -34.76 -13.68 19.48
C LEU A 905 -35.71 -14.62 18.77
N ARG A 906 -36.31 -14.15 17.66
CA ARG A 906 -37.24 -14.93 16.85
C ARG A 906 -36.86 -14.87 15.38
N VAL A 907 -36.86 -16.03 14.74
CA VAL A 907 -36.74 -16.14 13.28
C VAL A 907 -38.14 -16.09 12.68
N GLU A 908 -38.37 -15.13 11.80
CA GLU A 908 -39.64 -14.93 11.08
C GLU A 908 -39.36 -14.87 9.57
N GLY A 909 -39.67 -15.97 8.87
CA GLY A 909 -39.31 -16.12 7.46
C GLY A 909 -37.80 -16.00 7.27
N THR A 910 -37.36 -15.01 6.51
CA THR A 910 -35.94 -14.73 6.28
C THR A 910 -35.36 -13.66 7.21
N SER A 911 -36.09 -13.23 8.24
CA SER A 911 -35.65 -12.18 9.16
C SER A 911 -35.40 -12.70 10.57
N LEU A 912 -34.30 -12.29 11.18
CA LEU A 912 -34.07 -12.43 12.62
C LEU A 912 -34.52 -11.15 13.31
N LYS A 913 -35.39 -11.28 14.31
CA LYS A 913 -35.96 -10.17 15.06
C LYS A 913 -35.70 -10.33 16.55
N LEU A 914 -35.61 -9.19 17.24
CA LEU A 914 -35.72 -9.12 18.70
C LEU A 914 -37.16 -8.75 19.04
N VAL A 915 -37.89 -9.65 19.68
CA VAL A 915 -39.33 -9.50 19.96
C VAL A 915 -39.60 -9.55 21.45
N ASN A 916 -40.59 -8.80 21.92
CA ASN A 916 -41.09 -8.90 23.29
C ASN A 916 -42.42 -9.68 23.27
N PRO A 917 -42.44 -10.96 23.68
CA PRO A 917 -43.64 -11.79 23.63
C PRO A 917 -44.71 -11.37 24.64
N SER A 918 -44.30 -10.67 25.71
CA SER A 918 -45.19 -10.19 26.79
C SER A 918 -46.21 -9.14 26.33
N ILE A 919 -46.04 -8.58 25.12
CA ILE A 919 -46.91 -7.55 24.56
C ILE A 919 -47.94 -8.11 23.56
N ASN A 920 -47.97 -9.43 23.33
CA ASN A 920 -48.98 -10.11 22.49
C ASN A 920 -49.75 -11.18 23.27
N THR A 921 -50.28 -10.83 24.44
CA THR A 921 -51.18 -11.66 25.26
C THR A 921 -52.65 -11.32 25.00
N TYR A 922 -53.57 -12.19 25.39
CA TYR A 922 -55.00 -11.91 25.41
C TYR A 922 -55.31 -10.60 26.13
N ALA A 923 -54.67 -10.36 27.29
CA ALA A 923 -54.85 -9.15 28.08
C ALA A 923 -54.44 -7.87 27.32
N SER A 924 -53.32 -7.91 26.59
CA SER A 924 -52.92 -6.78 25.74
C SER A 924 -53.81 -6.60 24.51
N TRP A 925 -54.37 -7.69 23.97
CA TRP A 925 -55.29 -7.64 22.84
C TRP A 925 -56.65 -7.04 23.22
N ILE A 926 -57.29 -7.53 24.30
CA ILE A 926 -58.62 -7.06 24.72
C ILE A 926 -58.60 -5.60 25.19
N ALA A 927 -57.47 -5.12 25.73
CA ALA A 927 -57.26 -3.72 26.08
C ALA A 927 -57.34 -2.76 24.87
N GLY A 928 -57.18 -3.27 23.64
CA GLY A 928 -57.35 -2.53 22.39
C GLY A 928 -58.81 -2.22 22.03
N PHE A 929 -59.80 -2.80 22.74
CA PHE A 929 -61.22 -2.64 22.48
C PHE A 929 -61.94 -1.95 23.65
N PRO A 930 -61.74 -0.64 23.86
CA PRO A 930 -62.33 0.07 25.00
C PRO A 930 -63.87 0.07 25.00
N SER A 931 -64.49 -0.19 23.84
CA SER A 931 -65.93 -0.32 23.63
C SER A 931 -66.57 -1.53 24.31
N VAL A 932 -65.80 -2.57 24.67
CA VAL A 932 -66.33 -3.74 25.42
C VAL A 932 -66.54 -3.46 26.91
N GLY A 933 -66.07 -2.31 27.40
CA GLY A 933 -66.29 -1.87 28.78
C GLY A 933 -65.68 -2.83 29.82
N ALA A 934 -66.51 -3.31 30.76
CA ALA A 934 -66.08 -4.23 31.81
C ALA A 934 -66.01 -5.70 31.35
N LEU A 935 -66.56 -6.04 30.18
CA LEU A 935 -66.67 -7.40 29.65
C LEU A 935 -65.36 -7.84 28.96
N THR A 936 -64.26 -7.82 29.72
CA THR A 936 -62.90 -8.10 29.21
C THR A 936 -62.44 -9.53 29.52
N GLY A 937 -63.24 -10.32 30.23
CA GLY A 937 -62.93 -11.70 30.59
C GLY A 937 -62.88 -12.62 29.38
N PHE A 938 -62.05 -13.67 29.45
CA PHE A 938 -61.83 -14.63 28.35
C PHE A 938 -63.10 -15.35 27.88
N SER A 939 -64.07 -15.48 28.77
CA SER A 939 -65.38 -16.11 28.50
C SER A 939 -66.53 -15.12 28.34
N ASP A 940 -66.25 -13.82 28.39
CA ASP A 940 -67.26 -12.80 28.15
C ASP A 940 -67.58 -12.71 26.66
N ASP A 941 -68.77 -12.22 26.34
CA ASP A 941 -69.31 -12.04 24.99
C ASP A 941 -69.99 -10.65 24.96
N PRO A 942 -69.22 -9.58 24.66
CA PRO A 942 -69.70 -8.21 24.81
C PRO A 942 -70.77 -7.79 23.79
N ASP A 943 -70.78 -8.40 22.61
CA ASP A 943 -71.72 -8.08 21.53
C ASP A 943 -72.88 -9.09 21.40
N ASN A 944 -72.88 -10.14 22.23
CA ASN A 944 -73.90 -11.18 22.35
C ASN A 944 -74.13 -11.98 21.06
N ASP A 945 -73.08 -12.23 20.29
CA ASP A 945 -73.16 -13.04 19.08
C ASP A 945 -72.91 -14.56 19.33
N GLY A 946 -72.56 -14.92 20.57
CA GLY A 946 -72.25 -16.28 20.99
C GLY A 946 -70.77 -16.65 20.90
N LEU A 947 -69.91 -15.76 20.39
CA LEU A 947 -68.46 -15.89 20.38
C LEU A 947 -67.87 -15.22 21.60
N LYS A 948 -67.19 -16.01 22.41
CA LYS A 948 -66.49 -15.48 23.58
C LYS A 948 -65.22 -14.78 23.14
N ASN A 949 -64.80 -13.75 23.86
CA ASN A 949 -63.57 -12.99 23.60
C ASN A 949 -62.34 -13.88 23.32
N GLY A 950 -62.19 -15.02 24.01
CA GLY A 950 -61.11 -15.96 23.75
C GLY A 950 -61.17 -16.61 22.35
N VAL A 951 -62.38 -16.96 21.90
CA VAL A 951 -62.63 -17.48 20.55
C VAL A 951 -62.37 -16.39 19.51
N GLU A 952 -62.78 -15.16 19.80
CA GLU A 952 -62.56 -14.02 18.91
C GLU A 952 -61.10 -13.63 18.80
N ASN A 953 -60.33 -13.72 19.88
CA ASN A 953 -58.88 -13.58 19.81
C ASN A 953 -58.27 -14.64 18.88
N PHE A 954 -58.72 -15.89 18.97
CA PHE A 954 -58.25 -16.96 18.09
C PHE A 954 -58.68 -16.76 16.62
N PHE A 955 -59.88 -16.21 16.38
CA PHE A 955 -60.40 -15.92 15.04
C PHE A 955 -59.89 -14.60 14.46
N GLY A 956 -59.42 -13.68 15.29
CA GLY A 956 -58.98 -12.34 14.88
C GLY A 956 -60.16 -11.41 14.60
N THR A 957 -61.33 -11.70 15.18
CA THR A 957 -62.55 -10.89 15.09
C THR A 957 -62.56 -9.84 16.20
N ALA A 958 -63.39 -8.80 16.04
CA ALA A 958 -63.44 -7.70 16.99
C ALA A 958 -64.53 -7.99 18.04
N PRO A 959 -64.20 -8.02 19.35
CA PRO A 959 -65.13 -8.38 20.44
C PRO A 959 -66.26 -7.39 20.71
N ASP A 960 -66.29 -6.28 19.99
CA ASP A 960 -67.37 -5.32 20.00
C ASP A 960 -68.25 -5.38 18.74
N ARG A 961 -68.00 -6.31 17.80
CA ARG A 961 -68.69 -6.42 16.50
C ARG A 961 -69.02 -7.86 16.13
N SER A 962 -70.33 -8.13 16.12
CA SER A 962 -70.87 -9.46 15.82
C SER A 962 -70.30 -10.08 14.54
N ASN A 963 -69.86 -11.32 14.68
CA ASN A 963 -69.29 -12.16 13.64
C ASN A 963 -69.97 -13.55 13.63
N PRO A 964 -70.25 -14.14 12.46
CA PRO A 964 -70.85 -15.47 12.39
C PRO A 964 -69.92 -16.60 12.89
N GLY A 965 -68.63 -16.35 13.07
CA GLY A 965 -67.66 -17.32 13.59
C GLY A 965 -67.53 -18.55 12.69
N ILE A 966 -68.00 -19.70 13.18
CA ILE A 966 -67.96 -20.96 12.43
C ILE A 966 -69.14 -21.04 11.45
N VAL A 967 -68.82 -21.15 10.16
CA VAL A 967 -69.79 -21.34 9.09
C VAL A 967 -69.74 -22.80 8.62
N PRO A 968 -70.84 -23.57 8.75
CA PRO A 968 -70.87 -24.96 8.30
C PRO A 968 -70.76 -25.05 6.77
N GLY A 969 -70.02 -26.05 6.30
CA GLY A 969 -69.80 -26.36 4.89
C GLY A 969 -70.64 -27.56 4.42
N ALA A 970 -70.11 -28.29 3.45
CA ALA A 970 -70.80 -29.42 2.82
C ALA A 970 -70.40 -30.76 3.44
N ALA A 971 -71.37 -31.66 3.58
CA ALA A 971 -71.12 -33.07 3.86
C ALA A 971 -71.03 -33.85 2.53
N THR A 972 -69.88 -34.47 2.28
CA THR A 972 -69.65 -35.30 1.08
C THR A 972 -69.08 -36.65 1.52
N GLY A 973 -69.89 -37.71 1.42
CA GLY A 973 -69.51 -39.04 1.87
C GLY A 973 -69.15 -39.06 3.35
N ASN A 974 -67.93 -39.46 3.68
CA ASN A 974 -67.42 -39.53 5.06
C ASN A 974 -66.75 -38.24 5.53
N THR A 975 -66.89 -37.13 4.80
CA THR A 975 -66.28 -35.85 5.14
C THR A 975 -67.33 -34.76 5.36
N PHE A 976 -67.04 -33.86 6.29
CA PHE A 976 -67.80 -32.63 6.52
C PHE A 976 -66.80 -31.48 6.69
N THR A 977 -67.05 -30.35 6.03
CA THR A 977 -66.21 -29.16 6.17
C THR A 977 -66.93 -28.05 6.92
N PHE A 978 -66.17 -27.16 7.54
CA PHE A 978 -66.64 -25.86 8.02
C PHE A 978 -65.53 -24.82 7.87
N THR A 979 -65.88 -23.54 7.88
CA THR A 979 -64.93 -22.43 7.80
C THR A 979 -65.05 -21.50 9.00
N HIS A 980 -63.97 -20.77 9.32
CA HIS A 980 -63.99 -19.69 10.30
C HIS A 980 -62.94 -18.60 9.96
N PRO A 981 -63.06 -17.37 10.48
CA PRO A 981 -62.04 -16.32 10.32
C PRO A 981 -60.69 -16.73 10.92
N GLN A 982 -59.59 -16.26 10.34
CA GLN A 982 -58.24 -16.61 10.74
C GLN A 982 -57.51 -15.43 11.40
N ASN A 983 -57.03 -15.61 12.65
CA ASN A 983 -55.99 -14.76 13.21
C ASN A 983 -54.60 -15.31 12.81
N ALA A 984 -53.76 -14.46 12.22
CA ALA A 984 -52.39 -14.81 11.89
C ALA A 984 -51.45 -14.88 13.12
N ALA A 985 -51.84 -14.24 14.23
CA ALA A 985 -51.09 -14.23 15.49
C ALA A 985 -52.03 -14.12 16.70
N PRO A 986 -52.69 -15.23 17.11
CA PRO A 986 -53.41 -15.29 18.39
C PRO A 986 -52.53 -14.86 19.57
N GLY A 987 -53.16 -14.48 20.69
CA GLY A 987 -52.45 -14.20 21.93
C GLY A 987 -51.53 -15.36 22.31
N SER A 988 -50.32 -15.07 22.76
CA SER A 988 -49.30 -16.09 23.08
C SER A 988 -49.72 -17.03 24.21
N ASP A 989 -50.70 -16.61 25.02
CA ASP A 989 -51.37 -17.34 26.07
C ASP A 989 -52.66 -18.05 25.61
N VAL A 990 -53.06 -17.98 24.34
CA VAL A 990 -54.28 -18.57 23.79
C VAL A 990 -53.98 -19.83 22.97
N ALA A 991 -54.63 -20.94 23.28
CA ALA A 991 -54.54 -22.21 22.54
C ALA A 991 -55.93 -22.71 22.11
N ALA A 992 -56.01 -23.46 21.01
CA ALA A 992 -57.26 -24.01 20.51
C ALA A 992 -57.15 -25.46 20.02
N ALA A 993 -58.24 -26.21 20.15
CA ALA A 993 -58.36 -27.58 19.68
C ALA A 993 -59.76 -27.83 19.06
N TYR A 994 -59.79 -28.45 17.88
CA TYR A 994 -61.03 -28.95 17.28
C TYR A 994 -61.37 -30.32 17.84
N ARG A 995 -62.63 -30.52 18.24
CA ARG A 995 -63.09 -31.79 18.82
C ARG A 995 -64.36 -32.26 18.13
N TRP A 996 -64.69 -33.53 18.35
CA TRP A 996 -65.84 -34.18 17.76
C TRP A 996 -66.63 -34.97 18.80
N SER A 997 -67.94 -35.08 18.60
CA SER A 997 -68.87 -35.81 19.48
C SER A 997 -69.98 -36.46 18.67
N LYS A 998 -70.55 -37.56 19.18
CA LYS A 998 -71.79 -38.17 18.63
C LYS A 998 -73.05 -37.74 19.37
N ASP A 999 -72.91 -37.17 20.56
CA ASP A 999 -74.01 -36.96 21.51
C ASP A 999 -74.05 -35.56 22.14
N LEU A 1000 -73.15 -34.64 21.73
CA LEU A 1000 -72.98 -33.29 22.27
C LEU A 1000 -72.53 -33.23 23.74
N THR A 1001 -72.21 -34.37 24.36
CA THR A 1001 -71.80 -34.43 25.77
C THR A 1001 -70.36 -34.91 25.91
N THR A 1002 -69.98 -35.95 25.18
CA THR A 1002 -68.64 -36.53 25.20
C THR A 1002 -67.89 -36.08 23.96
N PHE A 1003 -66.99 -35.13 24.12
CA PHE A 1003 -66.12 -34.63 23.04
C PHE A 1003 -64.77 -35.34 23.09
N ASN A 1004 -64.37 -35.86 21.94
CA ASN A 1004 -63.09 -36.50 21.70
C ASN A 1004 -62.21 -35.56 20.87
N ASP A 1005 -60.91 -35.57 21.13
CA ASP A 1005 -59.95 -34.83 20.31
C ASP A 1005 -59.84 -35.44 18.90
N SER A 1006 -59.38 -34.62 17.95
CA SER A 1006 -59.08 -35.05 16.59
C SER A 1006 -58.19 -36.31 16.57
N GLY A 1007 -58.59 -37.33 15.81
CA GLY A 1007 -57.85 -38.58 15.63
C GLY A 1007 -58.01 -39.61 16.75
N VAL A 1008 -58.69 -39.28 17.85
CA VAL A 1008 -59.04 -40.26 18.90
C VAL A 1008 -60.15 -41.18 18.38
N THR A 1009 -60.03 -42.49 18.63
CA THR A 1009 -61.08 -43.49 18.34
C THR A 1009 -61.95 -43.68 19.57
N ASP A 1010 -63.27 -43.60 19.42
CA ASP A 1010 -64.19 -43.86 20.54
C ASP A 1010 -64.36 -45.36 20.82
N ALA A 1011 -65.04 -45.67 21.93
CA ALA A 1011 -65.29 -47.06 22.35
C ALA A 1011 -66.15 -47.87 21.34
N ALA A 1012 -66.83 -47.20 20.40
CA ALA A 1012 -67.64 -47.82 19.35
C ALA A 1012 -66.88 -47.97 18.01
N GLY A 1013 -65.59 -47.62 17.96
CA GLY A 1013 -64.72 -47.79 16.81
C GLY A 1013 -64.85 -46.70 15.74
N THR A 1014 -65.40 -45.53 16.05
CA THR A 1014 -65.40 -44.36 15.16
C THR A 1014 -64.22 -43.45 15.47
N THR A 1015 -63.52 -43.02 14.44
CA THR A 1015 -62.43 -42.02 14.53
C THR A 1015 -62.78 -40.84 13.63
N VAL A 1016 -62.63 -39.62 14.13
CA VAL A 1016 -62.76 -38.42 13.31
C VAL A 1016 -61.48 -37.62 13.33
N THR A 1017 -60.88 -37.43 12.17
CA THR A 1017 -59.70 -36.59 11.99
C THR A 1017 -60.13 -35.23 11.47
N LEU A 1018 -59.79 -34.18 12.21
CA LEU A 1018 -60.04 -32.78 11.90
C LEU A 1018 -58.74 -32.14 11.39
N THR A 1019 -58.72 -31.73 10.13
CA THR A 1019 -57.56 -31.11 9.49
C THR A 1019 -57.89 -29.67 9.10
N ALA A 1020 -57.15 -28.71 9.65
CA ALA A 1020 -57.28 -27.29 9.33
C ALA A 1020 -56.38 -26.89 8.16
N GLN A 1021 -56.91 -26.09 7.25
CA GLN A 1021 -56.23 -25.50 6.10
C GLN A 1021 -56.40 -23.98 6.16
N PRO A 1022 -55.37 -23.24 6.62
CA PRO A 1022 -55.38 -21.79 6.65
C PRO A 1022 -55.53 -21.17 5.25
N ASN A 1023 -56.02 -19.92 5.19
CA ASN A 1023 -56.22 -19.13 3.96
C ASN A 1023 -56.99 -19.83 2.83
N THR A 1024 -57.96 -20.67 3.19
CA THR A 1024 -58.78 -21.47 2.26
C THR A 1024 -60.26 -21.25 2.57
N PRO A 1025 -61.14 -20.95 1.59
CA PRO A 1025 -60.85 -20.81 0.15
C PRO A 1025 -60.22 -19.45 -0.24
N VAL A 1026 -60.17 -18.49 0.67
CA VAL A 1026 -59.58 -17.16 0.46
C VAL A 1026 -58.70 -16.78 1.66
N ALA A 1027 -57.76 -15.85 1.44
CA ALA A 1027 -56.92 -15.32 2.52
C ALA A 1027 -57.79 -14.74 3.65
N GLY A 1028 -57.42 -15.03 4.91
CA GLY A 1028 -58.18 -14.61 6.10
C GLY A 1028 -59.25 -15.60 6.58
N THR A 1029 -59.43 -16.74 5.90
CA THR A 1029 -60.39 -17.79 6.29
C THR A 1029 -59.68 -19.13 6.44
N THR A 1030 -60.00 -19.91 7.48
CA THR A 1030 -59.53 -21.29 7.65
C THR A 1030 -60.65 -22.27 7.31
N THR A 1031 -60.36 -23.29 6.50
CA THR A 1031 -61.27 -24.42 6.27
C THR A 1031 -60.83 -25.60 7.12
N VAL A 1032 -61.75 -26.22 7.85
CA VAL A 1032 -61.50 -27.44 8.63
C VAL A 1032 -62.29 -28.58 8.00
N THR A 1033 -61.60 -29.69 7.71
CA THR A 1033 -62.22 -30.90 7.17
C THR A 1033 -62.24 -31.97 8.25
N ALA A 1034 -63.43 -32.39 8.65
CA ALA A 1034 -63.67 -33.57 9.47
C ALA A 1034 -63.77 -34.80 8.57
N THR A 1035 -62.95 -35.81 8.79
CA THR A 1035 -62.97 -37.08 8.05
C THR A 1035 -63.28 -38.22 9.00
N VAL A 1036 -64.41 -38.90 8.76
CA VAL A 1036 -64.87 -40.03 9.57
C VAL A 1036 -64.30 -41.34 9.01
N THR A 1037 -63.65 -42.10 9.87
CA THR A 1037 -63.13 -43.45 9.58
C THR A 1037 -63.58 -44.45 10.63
N GLY A 1038 -63.61 -45.74 10.29
CA GLY A 1038 -64.14 -46.80 11.16
C GLY A 1038 -65.67 -46.92 11.09
N THR A 1039 -66.32 -47.13 12.23
CA THR A 1039 -67.78 -47.34 12.30
C THR A 1039 -68.53 -46.06 11.91
N ALA A 1040 -69.44 -46.16 10.93
CA ALA A 1040 -70.26 -45.02 10.50
C ALA A 1040 -71.23 -44.57 11.61
N THR A 1041 -71.41 -43.25 11.75
CA THR A 1041 -72.33 -42.64 12.73
C THR A 1041 -73.42 -41.84 12.02
N PRO A 1042 -74.69 -41.93 12.45
CA PRO A 1042 -75.79 -41.18 11.83
C PRO A 1042 -75.74 -39.68 12.16
N ARG A 1043 -75.01 -39.28 13.21
CA ARG A 1043 -74.84 -37.88 13.63
C ARG A 1043 -73.42 -37.64 14.13
N LEU A 1044 -72.90 -36.47 13.82
CA LEU A 1044 -71.60 -35.99 14.26
C LEU A 1044 -71.70 -34.50 14.57
N PHE A 1045 -71.16 -34.10 15.71
CA PHE A 1045 -71.09 -32.72 16.18
C PHE A 1045 -69.63 -32.32 16.34
N LEU A 1046 -69.31 -31.09 15.99
CA LEU A 1046 -67.96 -30.55 16.04
C LEU A 1046 -67.97 -29.29 16.90
N ASP A 1047 -66.91 -29.07 17.67
CA ASP A 1047 -66.69 -27.81 18.35
C ASP A 1047 -65.24 -27.35 18.28
N LEU A 1048 -65.04 -26.09 18.66
CA LEU A 1048 -63.74 -25.48 18.87
C LEU A 1048 -63.61 -25.17 20.35
N LYS A 1049 -62.65 -25.81 21.02
CA LYS A 1049 -62.28 -25.47 22.39
C LYS A 1049 -61.11 -24.51 22.35
N VAL A 1050 -61.30 -23.29 22.86
CA VAL A 1050 -60.22 -22.32 23.06
C VAL A 1050 -59.94 -22.16 24.55
N THR A 1051 -58.67 -22.11 24.93
CA THR A 1051 -58.19 -22.09 26.32
C THR A 1051 -57.13 -21.01 26.52
N LEU A 1052 -57.13 -20.38 27.69
CA LEU A 1052 -56.06 -19.49 28.12
C LEU A 1052 -55.06 -20.25 29.01
N SER A 1053 -53.78 -20.15 28.71
CA SER A 1053 -52.70 -20.78 29.49
C SER A 1053 -52.61 -20.15 30.87
N GLY A 1054 -52.77 -20.95 31.92
CA GLY A 1054 -52.75 -20.50 33.32
C GLY A 1054 -54.13 -20.32 33.96
N MET A 1055 -55.23 -20.65 33.25
CA MET A 1055 -56.59 -20.75 33.79
C MET A 1055 -57.18 -22.17 33.68
#